data_AF-A0A812QZ60-F1
#
_entry.id   AF-A0A812QZ60-F1
#
_cell.length_a   1.000
_cell.length_b   1.000
_cell.length_c   1.000
_cell.angle_alpha   90.00
_cell.angle_beta   90.00
_cell.angle_gamma   90.00
#
_symmetry.space_group_name_H-M   'P 1'
#
loop_
_entity.id
_entity.type
_entity.pdbx_description
1 polymer ?
#
loop_
_entity_poly.entity_id
_entity_poly.type
_entity_poly.pdbx_seq_one_letter_code
_entity_poly.pdbx_strand_id
1 'polypeptide(L)'
;MAFQAMAKDFDLLRSQLLDVIKANRAKGVSSDEHPSVCGETAQDHCLVEGPAALPPMAISLLEQVQEYNANPGKERFSKMVTLAEQMDATSLLVSARVLMEILVQANLAESHQRLRAFKHALKSFVTMDFQDPGDTAIKTFRGCFNKMTAEGITHEQIREALVNHKIELVLTAHPTQAQRRSNLKKHESISQLLKVHDAKDSLTPGEQEELRAKIQALQWSCWRTNAVRRNRPTAEGEARNGMLVIEDAVWTAVPEHYRRIDRCLKHRGMPALPYDASVIKMSTWMGGDRDGNPNVTAYTTRRVNALLRWRIAELYYTEVDALLFDLSMTGATSEELQQELKSLASMWPAPTSDGDKVCVPDTRCGVHFNFQNGVAPDEPYRRVLMSVRRRLFRTKKSMESLYLGKPVDKDFESEIYKSTTELARPLEIVYRSLVTTGDEVLANGRLLDLIRRVRTFGVSLACLDIRQESDRHEEVMNAITQYLGLGSYSSWTEQAKCDWLLDEIQSRRPLLSPDMPMGDIVQEVIETFRTIADLPPETVGAYCISMSRATSDILAVCLLQKIGGVKQFMRISPLFETREDLQAAPRVIDSLLGIPWYKDHVNGKQEVMLGYSDSVKDAGKFASTWALHVAMEKLVEVGQKHGVEVTFFHGRGGTISRGGGPPHLTLLNQPAGSITRHLRLTVQGEMIQQHFMNPEVAEHTMERYAVAVLEHILTPPPLPSPEHRAAMEELAGLSAKDYQTTVFRSQEDQFVKYFHAATPSAELAQMNIGSRPAKRRNYGGIDTLRAIPWIFAWTQTRLLLPVWLGNGAALDKFITDGKLQLLQSMYSKWPFFKSMLDLIDIELGKADEHIAAHYDSKICDDALKPLGQDLRQRLAQATTSVLQVKQEKEVLSAEPSTKLAIGMRRPYLDATHVIQAEVLQRLRKAGEQTSEELADAMIVSIQGIAAGMQNTGCMCTLGLRCSSAKATLLKCLSYLAMNRFMGPQARLFTSARISRGVPGDFKVDADETSTVDSSGSDVEKEEIDVQSWSIVGRKIFERLADDDSDDDFDVMKNVPINTHAWSAVGAKIFNTLADFSDDED
;
A
#
# COMPACT_ATOMS: atom_id res chain seq x y z
N MET A 1 8.71 -17.04 -23.31
CA MET A 1 9.59 -17.14 -22.13
C MET A 1 8.99 -16.47 -20.89
N ALA A 2 8.70 -15.16 -20.87
CA ALA A 2 8.16 -14.48 -19.67
C ALA A 2 6.86 -15.09 -19.09
N PHE A 3 5.91 -15.48 -19.94
CA PHE A 3 4.66 -16.14 -19.51
C PHE A 3 4.88 -17.52 -18.86
N GLN A 4 5.94 -18.23 -19.25
CA GLN A 4 6.24 -19.56 -18.68
C GLN A 4 6.82 -19.45 -17.27
N ALA A 5 7.47 -18.34 -16.92
CA ALA A 5 8.10 -18.19 -15.61
C ALA A 5 7.06 -17.99 -14.49
N MET A 6 6.02 -17.19 -14.72
CA MET A 6 4.90 -17.02 -13.76
C MET A 6 4.19 -18.34 -13.47
N ALA A 7 3.86 -19.10 -14.52
CA ALA A 7 3.20 -20.39 -14.38
C ALA A 7 4.07 -21.41 -13.62
N LYS A 8 5.38 -21.44 -13.92
CA LYS A 8 6.34 -22.30 -13.20
C LYS A 8 6.45 -21.97 -11.71
N ASP A 9 6.52 -20.69 -11.36
CA ASP A 9 6.58 -20.28 -9.95
C ASP A 9 5.30 -20.64 -9.22
N PHE A 10 4.14 -20.45 -9.85
CA PHE A 10 2.87 -20.86 -9.28
C PHE A 10 2.80 -22.38 -9.08
N ASP A 11 3.19 -23.17 -10.08
CA ASP A 11 3.21 -24.62 -9.97
C ASP A 11 4.16 -25.09 -8.87
N LEU A 12 5.35 -24.47 -8.75
CA LEU A 12 6.31 -24.74 -7.67
C LEU A 12 5.71 -24.47 -6.29
N LEU A 13 5.17 -23.27 -6.08
CA LEU A 13 4.59 -22.89 -4.79
C LEU A 13 3.39 -23.76 -4.44
N ARG A 14 2.53 -24.05 -5.42
CA ARG A 14 1.36 -24.90 -5.27
C ARG A 14 1.74 -26.34 -4.93
N SER A 15 2.71 -26.93 -5.64
CA SER A 15 3.13 -28.30 -5.38
C SER A 15 3.75 -28.41 -3.99
N GLN A 16 4.65 -27.49 -3.62
CA GLN A 16 5.26 -27.46 -2.29
C GLN A 16 4.21 -27.31 -1.18
N LEU A 17 3.23 -26.42 -1.34
CA LEU A 17 2.15 -26.25 -0.37
C LEU A 17 1.38 -27.56 -0.18
N LEU A 18 1.00 -28.21 -1.27
CA LEU A 18 0.25 -29.48 -1.23
C LEU A 18 1.09 -30.62 -0.65
N ASP A 19 2.38 -30.69 -0.97
CA ASP A 19 3.31 -31.69 -0.44
C ASP A 19 3.46 -31.55 1.08
N VAL A 20 3.64 -30.32 1.56
CA VAL A 20 3.76 -30.00 2.99
C VAL A 20 2.48 -30.36 3.75
N ILE A 21 1.31 -30.06 3.18
CA ILE A 21 0.02 -30.38 3.79
C ILE A 21 -0.22 -31.91 3.78
N LYS A 22 0.20 -32.63 2.72
CA LYS A 22 0.02 -34.09 2.59
C LYS A 22 1.03 -34.89 3.42
N ALA A 23 2.30 -34.50 3.47
CA ALA A 23 3.36 -35.26 4.15
C ALA A 23 3.12 -35.37 5.67
N ASN A 24 2.50 -34.35 6.28
CA ASN A 24 2.14 -34.37 7.70
C ASN A 24 0.94 -35.28 8.02
N ARG A 25 0.20 -35.79 7.02
CA ARG A 25 -0.82 -36.85 7.18
C ARG A 25 -0.21 -38.22 7.46
N ALA A 26 0.99 -38.51 6.92
CA ALA A 26 1.61 -39.83 7.00
C ALA A 26 2.24 -40.12 8.37
N LYS A 27 2.54 -39.09 9.16
CA LYS A 27 3.08 -39.20 10.52
C LYS A 27 1.99 -39.16 11.59
N GLY A 28 0.82 -39.74 11.32
CA GLY A 28 -0.32 -39.76 12.23
C GLY A 28 0.12 -40.02 13.66
N VAL A 29 0.08 -38.99 14.50
CA VAL A 29 0.20 -39.16 15.94
C VAL A 29 -1.08 -39.87 16.34
N SER A 30 -0.95 -41.17 16.60
CA SER A 30 -1.90 -41.91 17.42
C SER A 30 -2.22 -41.04 18.64
N SER A 31 -3.49 -40.73 18.86
CA SER A 31 -3.96 -39.97 20.02
C SER A 31 -3.60 -40.62 21.36
N ASP A 32 -3.03 -41.83 21.36
CA ASP A 32 -2.80 -42.63 22.55
C ASP A 32 -1.34 -42.77 22.99
N GLU A 33 -0.33 -42.26 22.25
CA GLU A 33 1.08 -42.59 22.58
C GLU A 33 2.02 -41.43 22.92
N HIS A 34 1.58 -40.18 22.93
CA HIS A 34 2.36 -39.10 23.53
C HIS A 34 1.45 -38.10 24.24
N PRO A 35 1.57 -37.89 25.56
CA PRO A 35 0.98 -36.72 26.18
C PRO A 35 1.71 -35.53 25.59
N SER A 36 1.09 -34.90 24.58
CA SER A 36 1.63 -33.66 24.03
C SER A 36 1.65 -32.68 25.18
N VAL A 37 2.79 -32.04 25.41
CA VAL A 37 2.97 -30.93 26.37
C VAL A 37 1.96 -29.78 26.10
N CYS A 38 1.26 -29.82 24.96
CA CYS A 38 0.23 -28.85 24.59
C CYS A 38 -1.21 -29.27 24.95
N GLY A 39 -1.45 -30.48 25.46
CA GLY A 39 -2.80 -31.00 25.71
C GLY A 39 -3.57 -30.23 26.80
N GLU A 40 -2.88 -29.82 27.87
CA GLU A 40 -3.49 -29.05 28.97
C GLU A 40 -3.61 -27.56 28.60
N THR A 41 -2.57 -26.94 28.03
CA THR A 41 -2.63 -25.52 27.59
C THR A 41 -3.57 -25.24 26.41
N ALA A 42 -3.93 -26.24 25.60
CA ALA A 42 -4.87 -26.07 24.50
C ALA A 42 -6.32 -25.91 24.99
N GLN A 43 -6.67 -26.52 26.13
CA GLN A 43 -7.97 -26.35 26.78
C GLN A 43 -8.09 -24.98 27.45
N ASP A 44 -7.02 -24.47 28.05
CA ASP A 44 -7.02 -23.20 28.79
C ASP A 44 -7.03 -21.93 27.90
N HIS A 45 -6.63 -22.04 26.63
CA HIS A 45 -6.52 -20.90 25.71
C HIS A 45 -7.38 -20.95 24.44
N CYS A 46 -8.31 -21.89 24.32
CA CYS A 46 -9.14 -22.06 23.12
C CYS A 46 -8.33 -22.10 21.81
N LEU A 47 -7.13 -22.70 21.83
CA LEU A 47 -6.32 -22.87 20.64
C LEU A 47 -6.91 -23.99 19.78
N VAL A 48 -7.83 -23.65 18.88
CA VAL A 48 -8.39 -24.58 17.89
C VAL A 48 -7.24 -25.25 17.14
N GLU A 49 -7.13 -26.58 17.25
CA GLU A 49 -6.17 -27.36 16.50
C GLU A 49 -6.31 -27.06 14.99
N GLY A 50 -5.28 -26.49 14.37
CA GLY A 50 -5.25 -26.35 12.92
C GLY A 50 -5.30 -27.73 12.24
N PRO A 51 -5.98 -27.89 11.08
CA PRO A 51 -6.19 -29.21 10.49
C PRO A 51 -4.85 -29.91 10.23
N ALA A 52 -4.66 -31.06 10.89
CA ALA A 52 -3.44 -31.86 10.78
C ALA A 52 -3.29 -32.52 9.39
N ALA A 53 -4.39 -32.72 8.66
CA ALA A 53 -4.41 -33.28 7.30
C ALA A 53 -5.62 -32.78 6.48
N LEU A 54 -5.56 -32.88 5.15
CA LEU A 54 -6.71 -32.63 4.27
C LEU A 54 -7.73 -33.78 4.37
N PRO A 55 -9.03 -33.49 4.57
CA PRO A 55 -10.10 -34.47 4.47
C PRO A 55 -10.11 -35.15 3.09
N PRO A 56 -10.52 -36.43 2.99
CA PRO A 56 -10.64 -37.12 1.70
C PRO A 56 -11.47 -36.34 0.68
N MET A 57 -12.59 -35.76 1.10
CA MET A 57 -13.47 -34.95 0.25
C MET A 57 -12.77 -33.68 -0.29
N ALA A 58 -11.90 -33.05 0.50
CA ALA A 58 -11.12 -31.90 0.05
C ALA A 58 -10.08 -32.30 -1.01
N ILE A 59 -9.49 -33.50 -0.89
CA ILE A 59 -8.56 -34.05 -1.89
C ILE A 59 -9.31 -34.34 -3.20
N SER A 60 -10.46 -35.02 -3.13
CA SER A 60 -11.29 -35.28 -4.30
C SER A 60 -11.74 -33.99 -4.98
N LEU A 61 -12.02 -32.93 -4.23
CA LEU A 61 -12.33 -31.62 -4.81
C LEU A 61 -11.13 -31.07 -5.58
N LEU A 62 -9.93 -31.12 -5.01
CA LEU A 62 -8.72 -30.65 -5.69
C LEU A 62 -8.42 -31.45 -6.97
N GLU A 63 -8.72 -32.76 -7.00
CA GLU A 63 -8.63 -33.59 -8.20
C GLU A 63 -9.64 -33.14 -9.27
N GLN A 64 -10.91 -32.92 -8.87
CA GLN A 64 -11.94 -32.40 -9.79
C GLN A 64 -11.59 -31.00 -10.31
N VAL A 65 -10.97 -30.14 -9.50
CA VAL A 65 -10.47 -28.83 -9.92
C VAL A 65 -9.37 -28.97 -10.99
N GLN A 66 -8.48 -29.96 -10.86
CA GLN A 66 -7.46 -30.22 -11.87
C GLN A 66 -8.06 -30.73 -13.18
N GLU A 67 -9.04 -31.63 -13.13
CA GLU A 67 -9.77 -32.09 -14.31
C GLU A 67 -10.54 -30.95 -15.00
N TYR A 68 -11.19 -30.08 -14.21
CA TYR A 68 -11.88 -28.91 -14.70
C TYR A 68 -10.92 -27.89 -15.34
N ASN A 69 -9.74 -27.68 -14.73
CA ASN A 69 -8.70 -26.83 -15.31
C ASN A 69 -8.21 -27.33 -16.67
N ALA A 70 -7.99 -28.65 -16.79
CA ALA A 70 -7.50 -29.26 -18.03
C ALA A 70 -8.52 -29.13 -19.18
N ASN A 71 -9.82 -29.20 -18.87
CA ASN A 71 -10.88 -29.06 -19.87
C ASN A 71 -12.17 -28.53 -19.20
N PRO A 72 -12.39 -27.20 -19.19
CA PRO A 72 -13.57 -26.59 -18.57
C PRO A 72 -14.87 -27.02 -19.26
N GLY A 73 -15.91 -27.32 -18.48
CA GLY A 73 -17.22 -27.68 -19.05
C GLY A 73 -18.31 -27.87 -17.99
N LYS A 74 -19.58 -27.77 -18.43
CA LYS A 74 -20.77 -27.84 -17.54
C LYS A 74 -20.81 -29.12 -16.71
N GLU A 75 -20.49 -30.28 -17.30
CA GLU A 75 -20.50 -31.57 -16.61
C GLU A 75 -19.50 -31.60 -15.44
N ARG A 76 -18.24 -31.21 -15.69
CA ARG A 76 -17.18 -31.17 -14.66
C ARG A 76 -17.47 -30.14 -13.58
N PHE A 77 -18.04 -28.99 -13.95
CA PHE A 77 -18.51 -28.01 -12.97
C PHE A 77 -19.60 -28.61 -12.06
N SER A 78 -20.56 -29.32 -12.62
CA SER A 78 -21.61 -30.01 -11.87
C SER A 78 -21.05 -31.07 -10.90
N LYS A 79 -19.94 -31.75 -11.25
CA LYS A 79 -19.25 -32.68 -10.34
C LYS A 79 -18.69 -31.96 -9.11
N MET A 80 -18.07 -30.79 -9.28
CA MET A 80 -17.62 -29.97 -8.14
C MET A 80 -18.79 -29.55 -7.24
N VAL A 81 -19.92 -29.14 -7.84
CA VAL A 81 -21.15 -28.77 -7.11
C VAL A 81 -21.69 -29.95 -6.29
N THR A 82 -21.80 -31.12 -6.92
CA THR A 82 -22.32 -32.34 -6.26
C THR A 82 -21.42 -32.76 -5.10
N LEU A 83 -20.10 -32.63 -5.28
CA LEU A 83 -19.14 -32.95 -4.22
C LEU A 83 -19.27 -31.98 -3.04
N ALA A 84 -19.41 -30.68 -3.30
CA ALA A 84 -19.60 -29.68 -2.24
C ALA A 84 -20.93 -29.90 -1.46
N GLU A 85 -22.00 -30.30 -2.14
CA GLU A 85 -23.28 -30.66 -1.51
C GLU A 85 -23.14 -31.83 -0.53
N GLN A 86 -22.22 -32.77 -0.79
CA GLN A 86 -21.97 -33.94 0.04
C GLN A 86 -21.01 -33.69 1.22
N MET A 87 -20.33 -32.54 1.25
CA MET A 87 -19.38 -32.20 2.31
C MET A 87 -20.10 -31.80 3.61
N ASP A 88 -19.49 -32.14 4.75
CA ASP A 88 -19.86 -31.56 6.06
C ASP A 88 -19.24 -30.15 6.25
N ALA A 89 -19.63 -29.45 7.31
CA ALA A 89 -19.17 -28.08 7.57
C ALA A 89 -17.63 -28.01 7.71
N THR A 90 -17.01 -29.01 8.35
CA THR A 90 -15.56 -29.12 8.51
C THR A 90 -14.86 -29.30 7.18
N SER A 91 -15.35 -30.19 6.30
CA SER A 91 -14.78 -30.39 4.97
C SER A 91 -14.93 -29.16 4.08
N LEU A 92 -16.06 -28.43 4.18
CA LEU A 92 -16.26 -27.16 3.48
C LEU A 92 -15.24 -26.11 3.93
N LEU A 93 -15.05 -25.95 5.24
CA LEU A 93 -14.07 -25.03 5.81
C LEU A 93 -12.65 -25.35 5.36
N VAL A 94 -12.21 -26.60 5.50
CA VAL A 94 -10.84 -26.99 5.10
C VAL A 94 -10.62 -26.86 3.60
N SER A 95 -11.64 -27.19 2.78
CA SER A 95 -11.62 -27.00 1.33
C SER A 95 -11.52 -25.52 0.95
N ALA A 96 -12.29 -24.64 1.60
CA ALA A 96 -12.19 -23.20 1.40
C ALA A 96 -10.79 -22.67 1.76
N ARG A 97 -10.21 -23.15 2.86
CA ARG A 97 -8.87 -22.74 3.31
C ARG A 97 -7.78 -23.13 2.32
N VAL A 98 -7.77 -24.37 1.83
CA VAL A 98 -6.72 -24.80 0.89
C VAL A 98 -6.82 -24.06 -0.44
N LEU A 99 -8.04 -23.81 -0.94
CA LEU A 99 -8.25 -23.03 -2.15
C LEU A 99 -7.81 -21.57 -1.98
N MET A 100 -8.15 -20.95 -0.84
CA MET A 100 -7.68 -19.60 -0.50
C MET A 100 -6.15 -19.52 -0.51
N GLU A 101 -5.46 -20.45 0.16
CA GLU A 101 -3.99 -20.45 0.20
C GLU A 101 -3.39 -20.65 -1.20
N ILE A 102 -3.95 -21.52 -2.04
CA ILE A 102 -3.50 -21.68 -3.43
C ILE A 102 -3.67 -20.37 -4.23
N LEU A 103 -4.81 -19.68 -4.08
CA LEU A 103 -5.05 -18.40 -4.74
C LEU A 103 -4.05 -17.32 -4.29
N VAL A 104 -3.67 -17.33 -3.01
CA VAL A 104 -2.61 -16.45 -2.48
C VAL A 104 -1.25 -16.78 -3.11
N GLN A 105 -0.88 -18.05 -3.23
CA GLN A 105 0.37 -18.44 -3.90
C GLN A 105 0.38 -18.00 -5.37
N ALA A 106 -0.75 -18.06 -6.07
CA ALA A 106 -0.88 -17.52 -7.43
C ALA A 106 -0.60 -16.01 -7.47
N ASN A 107 -1.11 -15.26 -6.50
CA ASN A 107 -0.87 -13.82 -6.38
C ASN A 107 0.62 -13.50 -6.12
N LEU A 108 1.32 -14.35 -5.35
CA LEU A 108 2.76 -14.20 -5.10
C LEU A 108 3.58 -14.43 -6.36
N ALA A 109 3.27 -15.50 -7.12
CA ALA A 109 3.91 -15.78 -8.40
C ALA A 109 3.68 -14.65 -9.42
N GLU A 110 2.46 -14.12 -9.50
CA GLU A 110 2.13 -12.96 -10.34
C GLU A 110 2.93 -11.72 -9.94
N SER A 111 2.96 -11.40 -8.64
CA SER A 111 3.67 -10.22 -8.11
C SER A 111 5.18 -10.32 -8.36
N HIS A 112 5.77 -11.48 -8.13
CA HIS A 112 7.18 -11.73 -8.42
C HIS A 112 7.50 -11.62 -9.92
N GLN A 113 6.64 -12.14 -10.80
CA GLN A 113 6.81 -11.97 -12.24
C GLN A 113 6.79 -10.50 -12.66
N ARG A 114 5.92 -9.67 -12.07
CA ARG A 114 5.90 -8.22 -12.33
C ARG A 114 7.23 -7.57 -11.93
N LEU A 115 7.80 -7.98 -10.80
CA LEU A 115 9.11 -7.52 -10.35
C LEU A 115 10.24 -7.96 -11.30
N ARG A 116 10.22 -9.20 -11.77
CA ARG A 116 11.18 -9.68 -12.79
C ARG A 116 11.10 -8.87 -14.08
N ALA A 117 9.88 -8.61 -14.57
CA ALA A 117 9.67 -7.80 -15.77
C ALA A 117 10.22 -6.37 -15.59
N PHE A 118 10.03 -5.79 -14.41
CA PHE A 118 10.59 -4.48 -14.08
C PHE A 118 12.12 -4.49 -14.03
N LYS A 119 12.73 -5.47 -13.36
CA LYS A 119 14.20 -5.58 -13.29
C LYS A 119 14.82 -5.82 -14.66
N HIS A 120 14.18 -6.61 -15.51
CA HIS A 120 14.62 -6.79 -16.88
C HIS A 120 14.67 -5.45 -17.63
N ALA A 121 13.68 -4.58 -17.43
CA ALA A 121 13.67 -3.23 -18.00
C ALA A 121 14.80 -2.35 -17.47
N LEU A 122 15.15 -2.46 -16.19
CA LEU A 122 16.27 -1.72 -15.60
C LEU A 122 17.64 -2.23 -16.06
N LYS A 123 17.78 -3.56 -16.25
CA LYS A 123 19.04 -4.23 -16.64
C LYS A 123 19.54 -3.88 -18.04
N SER A 124 18.74 -3.27 -18.91
CA SER A 124 19.20 -2.80 -20.23
C SER A 124 20.22 -1.63 -20.16
N PHE A 125 20.80 -1.37 -18.99
CA PHE A 125 22.04 -0.59 -18.85
C PHE A 125 23.28 -1.30 -19.45
N VAL A 126 23.29 -2.63 -19.55
CA VAL A 126 24.52 -3.40 -19.88
C VAL A 126 24.63 -3.76 -21.38
N THR A 127 23.55 -3.77 -22.14
CA THR A 127 23.60 -4.03 -23.58
C THR A 127 23.60 -2.71 -24.36
N MET A 128 24.81 -2.18 -24.60
CA MET A 128 25.06 -1.35 -25.79
C MET A 128 24.60 -2.14 -27.03
N ASP A 129 23.97 -1.46 -27.97
CA ASP A 129 23.33 -2.02 -29.18
C ASP A 129 22.06 -2.84 -28.95
N PHE A 130 20.93 -2.14 -28.85
CA PHE A 130 19.82 -2.36 -29.78
C PHE A 130 18.99 -1.07 -29.84
N GLN A 131 18.85 -0.50 -31.04
CA GLN A 131 17.70 0.34 -31.39
C GLN A 131 16.45 -0.56 -31.33
N ASP A 132 15.99 -0.91 -30.13
CA ASP A 132 14.72 -1.59 -29.92
C ASP A 132 13.65 -0.52 -29.70
N PRO A 133 12.84 -0.17 -30.72
CA PRO A 133 11.71 0.73 -30.54
C PRO A 133 10.67 0.21 -29.51
N GLY A 134 10.84 -1.02 -28.99
CA GLY A 134 10.07 -1.59 -27.90
C GLY A 134 10.49 -1.18 -26.47
N ASP A 135 11.61 -0.48 -26.25
CA ASP A 135 12.08 -0.10 -24.90
C ASP A 135 11.44 1.20 -24.35
N THR A 136 10.48 1.77 -25.09
CA THR A 136 9.59 2.85 -24.61
C THR A 136 8.43 2.36 -23.73
N ALA A 137 8.27 1.03 -23.60
CA ALA A 137 7.13 0.42 -22.92
C ALA A 137 7.23 0.41 -21.38
N ILE A 138 8.43 0.49 -20.80
CA ILE A 138 8.59 0.62 -19.34
C ILE A 138 8.77 2.09 -18.96
N LYS A 139 7.79 2.60 -18.21
CA LYS A 139 7.66 3.97 -17.71
C LYS A 139 8.60 4.22 -16.53
N THR A 140 9.90 4.12 -16.80
CA THR A 140 10.99 4.56 -15.92
C THR A 140 11.30 6.03 -16.18
N PHE A 141 12.02 6.69 -15.27
CA PHE A 141 12.56 8.03 -15.49
C PHE A 141 13.37 8.09 -16.79
N ARG A 142 14.20 7.07 -17.07
CA ARG A 142 14.99 7.00 -18.31
C ARG A 142 14.11 6.95 -19.55
N GLY A 143 13.12 6.06 -19.57
CA GLY A 143 12.20 5.91 -20.71
C GLY A 143 11.38 7.17 -20.96
N CYS A 144 10.85 7.76 -19.88
CA CYS A 144 10.13 9.03 -19.90
C CYS A 144 10.97 10.18 -20.46
N PHE A 145 12.18 10.37 -19.93
CA PHE A 145 13.03 11.48 -20.36
C PHE A 145 13.44 11.31 -21.82
N ASN A 146 13.76 10.09 -22.27
CA ASN A 146 14.05 9.81 -23.68
C ASN A 146 12.88 10.15 -24.60
N LYS A 147 11.66 9.76 -24.21
CA LYS A 147 10.43 10.09 -24.95
C LYS A 147 10.25 11.60 -25.05
N MET A 148 10.33 12.31 -23.93
CA MET A 148 10.17 13.76 -23.88
C MET A 148 11.20 14.51 -24.71
N THR A 149 12.47 14.09 -24.66
CA THR A 149 13.53 14.69 -25.48
C THR A 149 13.31 14.43 -26.97
N ALA A 150 12.80 13.25 -27.35
CA ALA A 150 12.40 12.97 -28.73
C ALA A 150 11.20 13.83 -29.20
N GLU A 151 10.34 14.23 -28.26
CA GLU A 151 9.21 15.15 -28.48
C GLU A 151 9.62 16.64 -28.43
N GLY A 152 10.91 16.94 -28.23
CA GLY A 152 11.47 18.30 -28.28
C GLY A 152 11.57 19.03 -26.93
N ILE A 153 11.29 18.35 -25.81
CA ILE A 153 11.41 18.90 -24.46
C ILE A 153 12.88 18.87 -23.99
N THR A 154 13.38 19.99 -23.46
CA THR A 154 14.79 20.08 -23.03
C THR A 154 15.04 19.42 -21.68
N HIS A 155 16.30 19.06 -21.40
CA HIS A 155 16.68 18.44 -20.12
C HIS A 155 16.45 19.40 -18.93
N GLU A 156 16.60 20.71 -19.15
CA GLU A 156 16.35 21.75 -18.16
C GLU A 156 14.88 21.82 -17.78
N GLN A 157 13.97 21.77 -18.77
CA GLN A 157 12.53 21.75 -18.54
C GLN A 157 12.11 20.52 -17.72
N ILE A 158 12.68 19.35 -18.03
CA ILE A 158 12.44 18.12 -17.27
C ILE A 158 12.89 18.28 -15.81
N ARG A 159 14.10 18.82 -15.58
CA ARG A 159 14.62 19.04 -14.24
C ARG A 159 13.79 20.06 -13.46
N GLU A 160 13.43 21.18 -14.07
CA GLU A 160 12.64 22.23 -13.44
C GLU A 160 11.24 21.74 -13.03
N ALA A 161 10.60 20.92 -13.87
CA ALA A 161 9.36 20.26 -13.51
C ALA A 161 9.55 19.36 -12.29
N LEU A 162 10.57 18.49 -12.28
CA LEU A 162 10.88 17.59 -11.16
C LEU A 162 11.18 18.30 -9.84
N VAL A 163 11.88 19.45 -9.88
CA VAL A 163 12.17 20.25 -8.67
C VAL A 163 10.88 20.76 -8.01
N ASN A 164 9.88 21.08 -8.82
CA ASN A 164 8.60 21.61 -8.34
C ASN A 164 7.54 20.52 -8.07
N HIS A 165 7.82 19.27 -8.45
CA HIS A 165 6.89 18.16 -8.27
C HIS A 165 6.57 17.90 -6.80
N LYS A 166 5.31 17.56 -6.56
CA LYS A 166 4.83 17.09 -5.27
C LYS A 166 3.80 15.99 -5.47
N ILE A 167 4.09 14.80 -4.96
CA ILE A 167 3.22 13.63 -5.01
C ILE A 167 2.91 13.24 -3.59
N GLU A 168 1.66 13.45 -3.19
CA GLU A 168 1.17 13.17 -1.85
C GLU A 168 0.32 11.91 -1.85
N LEU A 169 0.84 10.86 -1.21
CA LEU A 169 0.23 9.54 -1.13
C LEU A 169 -0.51 9.41 0.22
N VAL A 170 -1.84 9.35 0.16
CA VAL A 170 -2.70 9.31 1.35
C VAL A 170 -3.09 7.86 1.67
N LEU A 171 -2.46 7.25 2.67
CA LEU A 171 -2.72 5.88 3.09
C LEU A 171 -4.06 5.76 3.85
N THR A 172 -4.87 4.78 3.49
CA THR A 172 -6.15 4.49 4.14
C THR A 172 -6.17 3.13 4.80
N ALA A 173 -7.05 2.96 5.80
CA ALA A 173 -7.33 1.65 6.37
C ALA A 173 -7.84 0.69 5.30
N HIS A 174 -7.48 -0.58 5.43
CA HIS A 174 -7.95 -1.62 4.52
C HIS A 174 -9.32 -2.13 4.99
N PRO A 175 -10.44 -1.77 4.30
CA PRO A 175 -11.79 -2.13 4.79
C PRO A 175 -12.08 -3.62 4.63
N THR A 176 -11.30 -4.25 3.74
CA THR A 176 -11.21 -5.63 3.29
C THR A 176 -10.36 -6.66 4.03
N GLN A 177 -9.41 -6.22 4.90
CA GLN A 177 -8.21 -7.03 5.20
C GLN A 177 -8.53 -8.10 6.21
N ALA A 178 -9.14 -9.15 5.68
CA ALA A 178 -9.52 -10.32 6.44
C ALA A 178 -8.26 -11.13 6.84
N GLN A 179 -7.23 -11.16 5.98
CA GLN A 179 -5.95 -11.81 6.29
C GLN A 179 -5.20 -11.11 7.43
N ARG A 180 -4.58 -11.90 8.31
CA ARG A 180 -3.75 -11.39 9.41
C ARG A 180 -2.41 -10.85 8.88
N ARG A 181 -1.88 -9.81 9.54
CA ARG A 181 -0.57 -9.24 9.19
C ARG A 181 0.56 -10.27 9.29
N SER A 182 0.49 -11.19 10.24
CA SER A 182 1.46 -12.27 10.38
C SER A 182 1.58 -13.11 9.09
N ASN A 183 0.47 -13.34 8.38
CA ASN A 183 0.49 -14.03 7.09
C ASN A 183 1.03 -13.12 5.99
N LEU A 184 0.68 -11.83 5.97
CA LEU A 184 1.25 -10.87 5.01
C LEU A 184 2.78 -10.79 5.08
N LYS A 185 3.36 -10.76 6.29
CA LYS A 185 4.83 -10.79 6.46
C LYS A 185 5.44 -12.09 5.91
N LYS A 186 4.81 -13.23 6.16
CA LYS A 186 5.26 -14.52 5.61
C LYS A 186 5.19 -14.54 4.09
N HIS A 187 4.12 -13.98 3.50
CA HIS A 187 3.98 -13.83 2.06
C HIS A 187 5.10 -12.96 1.46
N GLU A 188 5.45 -11.86 2.12
CA GLU A 188 6.60 -11.03 1.74
C GLU A 188 7.91 -11.84 1.78
N SER A 189 8.16 -12.60 2.86
CA SER A 189 9.33 -13.47 2.96
C SER A 189 9.36 -14.53 1.86
N ILE A 190 8.23 -15.15 1.51
CA ILE A 190 8.14 -16.08 0.37
C ILE A 190 8.53 -15.36 -0.94
N SER A 191 8.05 -14.13 -1.15
CA SER A 191 8.42 -13.34 -2.32
C SER A 191 9.91 -13.01 -2.38
N GLN A 192 10.56 -12.76 -1.23
CA GLN A 192 12.01 -12.55 -1.16
C GLN A 192 12.78 -13.84 -1.48
N LEU A 193 12.29 -14.99 -1.00
CA LEU A 193 12.88 -16.30 -1.31
C LEU A 193 12.73 -16.67 -2.80
N LEU A 194 11.64 -16.28 -3.46
CA LEU A 194 11.52 -16.43 -4.93
C LEU A 194 12.61 -15.67 -5.71
N LYS A 195 13.06 -14.52 -5.19
CA LYS A 195 14.19 -13.78 -5.79
C LYS A 195 15.50 -14.55 -5.66
N VAL A 196 15.71 -15.25 -4.54
CA VAL A 196 16.86 -16.15 -4.37
C VAL A 196 16.72 -17.38 -5.28
N HIS A 197 15.51 -17.90 -5.45
CA HIS A 197 15.21 -19.01 -6.35
C HIS A 197 15.48 -18.68 -7.83
N ASP A 198 15.30 -17.44 -8.27
CA ASP A 198 15.70 -17.01 -9.62
C ASP A 198 17.21 -17.17 -9.88
N ALA A 199 18.03 -17.17 -8.82
CA ALA A 199 19.47 -17.37 -8.86
C ALA A 199 19.88 -18.80 -8.47
N LYS A 200 18.96 -19.77 -8.46
CA LYS A 200 19.21 -21.14 -8.00
C LYS A 200 20.39 -21.85 -8.67
N ASP A 201 20.68 -21.52 -9.93
CA ASP A 201 21.79 -22.14 -10.67
C ASP A 201 23.17 -21.72 -10.13
N SER A 202 23.22 -20.64 -9.33
CA SER A 202 24.40 -20.21 -8.58
C SER A 202 24.44 -20.71 -7.13
N LEU A 203 23.39 -21.39 -6.67
CA LEU A 203 23.32 -21.96 -5.32
C LEU A 203 23.86 -23.39 -5.30
N THR A 204 24.59 -23.72 -4.24
CA THR A 204 24.98 -25.10 -3.92
C THR A 204 23.74 -25.98 -3.70
N PRO A 205 23.85 -27.32 -3.83
CA PRO A 205 22.74 -28.22 -3.54
C PRO A 205 22.15 -28.05 -2.13
N GLY A 206 22.99 -27.80 -1.12
CA GLY A 206 22.56 -27.55 0.25
C GLY A 206 21.77 -26.25 0.40
N GLU A 207 22.20 -25.16 -0.23
CA GLU A 207 21.45 -23.89 -0.25
C GLU A 207 20.10 -24.02 -0.99
N GLN A 208 20.02 -24.82 -2.05
CA GLN A 208 18.76 -25.09 -2.73
C GLN A 208 17.78 -25.88 -1.85
N GLU A 209 18.28 -26.84 -1.07
CA GLU A 209 17.48 -27.59 -0.11
C GLU A 209 17.01 -26.68 1.04
N GLU A 210 17.90 -25.83 1.57
CA GLU A 210 17.57 -24.87 2.63
C GLU A 210 16.53 -23.84 2.15
N LEU A 211 16.67 -23.34 0.93
CA LEU A 211 15.70 -22.43 0.29
C LEU A 211 14.32 -23.09 0.19
N ARG A 212 14.26 -24.35 -0.27
CA ARG A 212 13.01 -25.11 -0.34
C ARG A 212 12.41 -25.29 1.05
N ALA A 213 13.21 -25.68 2.04
CA ALA A 213 12.77 -25.88 3.42
C ALA A 213 12.22 -24.58 4.04
N LYS A 214 12.87 -23.43 3.79
CA LYS A 214 12.39 -22.11 4.23
C LYS A 214 11.03 -21.76 3.63
N ILE A 215 10.82 -21.95 2.32
CA ILE A 215 9.52 -21.72 1.67
C ILE A 215 8.46 -22.65 2.27
N GLN A 216 8.76 -23.94 2.42
CA GLN A 216 7.85 -24.93 3.00
C GLN A 216 7.47 -24.60 4.45
N ALA A 217 8.42 -24.17 5.28
CA ALA A 217 8.18 -23.76 6.65
C ALA A 217 7.26 -22.53 6.72
N LEU A 218 7.44 -21.55 5.84
CA LEU A 218 6.56 -20.38 5.76
C LEU A 218 5.16 -20.75 5.28
N GLN A 219 5.03 -21.62 4.28
CA GLN A 219 3.76 -22.13 3.80
C GLN A 219 3.01 -22.92 4.89
N TRP A 220 3.72 -23.79 5.62
CA TRP A 220 3.17 -24.52 6.76
C TRP A 220 2.71 -23.56 7.87
N SER A 221 3.52 -22.54 8.17
CA SER A 221 3.18 -21.52 9.15
C SER A 221 1.94 -20.73 8.74
N CYS A 222 1.77 -20.40 7.45
CA CYS A 222 0.54 -19.78 6.93
C CYS A 222 -0.66 -20.71 7.12
N TRP A 223 -0.52 -21.99 6.72
CA TRP A 223 -1.57 -23.00 6.85
C TRP A 223 -2.05 -23.20 8.29
N ARG A 224 -1.11 -23.26 9.24
CA ARG A 224 -1.39 -23.41 10.68
C ARG A 224 -1.89 -22.13 11.36
N THR A 225 -1.71 -20.96 10.74
CA THR A 225 -2.20 -19.70 11.29
C THR A 225 -3.69 -19.56 11.00
N ASN A 226 -4.50 -19.29 12.04
CA ASN A 226 -5.94 -19.08 11.86
C ASN A 226 -6.22 -17.89 10.92
N ALA A 227 -6.91 -18.15 9.82
CA ALA A 227 -7.28 -17.16 8.81
C ALA A 227 -8.45 -16.26 9.24
N VAL A 228 -9.29 -16.72 10.17
CA VAL A 228 -10.46 -15.99 10.65
C VAL A 228 -10.09 -15.05 11.78
N ARG A 229 -10.60 -13.81 11.72
CA ARG A 229 -10.51 -12.84 12.81
C ARG A 229 -11.82 -12.81 13.59
N ARG A 230 -11.78 -13.21 14.86
CA ARG A 230 -12.95 -13.17 15.75
C ARG A 230 -13.23 -11.76 16.27
N ASN A 231 -12.19 -10.95 16.50
CA ASN A 231 -12.33 -9.58 17.01
C ASN A 231 -12.22 -8.54 15.89
N ARG A 232 -13.09 -7.53 15.95
CA ARG A 232 -13.03 -6.37 15.04
C ARG A 232 -11.76 -5.55 15.31
N PRO A 233 -11.02 -5.13 14.28
CA PRO A 233 -9.85 -4.27 14.47
C PRO A 233 -10.27 -2.90 15.01
N THR A 234 -9.48 -2.35 15.94
CA THR A 234 -9.65 -0.97 16.43
C THR A 234 -9.07 0.02 15.43
N ALA A 235 -9.56 1.26 15.43
CA ALA A 235 -9.02 2.33 14.58
C ALA A 235 -7.53 2.59 14.83
N GLU A 236 -7.08 2.51 16.09
CA GLU A 236 -5.66 2.58 16.46
C GLU A 236 -4.86 1.40 15.89
N GLY A 237 -5.43 0.19 15.93
CA GLY A 237 -4.82 -1.00 15.35
C GLY A 237 -4.66 -0.90 13.83
N GLU A 238 -5.63 -0.30 13.13
CA GLU A 238 -5.52 0.02 11.70
C GLU A 238 -4.40 1.03 11.45
N ALA A 239 -4.30 2.10 12.24
CA ALA A 239 -3.22 3.08 12.12
C ALA A 239 -1.83 2.45 12.30
N ARG A 240 -1.64 1.65 13.36
CA ARG A 240 -0.39 0.92 13.61
C ARG A 240 0.00 0.02 12.42
N ASN A 241 -0.98 -0.67 11.83
CA ASN A 241 -0.72 -1.49 10.65
C ASN A 241 -0.29 -0.67 9.43
N GLY A 242 -0.92 0.48 9.20
CA GLY A 242 -0.57 1.40 8.14
C GLY A 242 0.84 1.97 8.27
N MET A 243 1.27 2.31 9.48
CA MET A 243 2.61 2.86 9.75
C MET A 243 3.72 1.89 9.38
N LEU A 244 3.57 0.63 9.78
CA LEU A 244 4.60 -0.38 9.51
C LEU A 244 4.82 -0.60 8.00
N VAL A 245 3.86 -0.29 7.13
CA VAL A 245 4.09 -0.32 5.66
C VAL A 245 5.09 0.76 5.25
N ILE A 246 4.98 1.94 5.86
CA ILE A 246 5.93 3.02 5.66
C ILE A 246 7.31 2.59 6.18
N GLU A 247 7.37 2.00 7.38
CA GLU A 247 8.61 1.53 7.99
C GLU A 247 9.30 0.40 7.20
N ASP A 248 8.54 -0.63 6.81
CA ASP A 248 9.07 -1.85 6.17
C ASP A 248 9.48 -1.60 4.70
N ALA A 249 8.75 -0.74 3.96
CA ALA A 249 8.95 -0.56 2.52
C ALA A 249 9.31 0.87 2.10
N VAL A 250 8.48 1.85 2.44
CA VAL A 250 8.61 3.23 1.90
C VAL A 250 9.86 3.93 2.43
N TRP A 251 10.21 3.71 3.70
CA TRP A 251 11.39 4.26 4.38
C TRP A 251 12.69 3.98 3.61
N THR A 252 12.82 2.75 3.12
CA THR A 252 13.97 2.27 2.35
C THR A 252 13.88 2.68 0.88
N ALA A 253 12.67 2.72 0.32
CA ALA A 253 12.44 3.05 -1.08
C ALA A 253 12.66 4.53 -1.42
N VAL A 254 12.37 5.44 -0.48
CA VAL A 254 12.44 6.89 -0.72
C VAL A 254 13.83 7.34 -1.17
N PRO A 255 14.93 7.06 -0.45
CA PRO A 255 16.26 7.49 -0.91
C PRO A 255 16.64 6.95 -2.29
N GLU A 256 16.32 5.68 -2.57
CA GLU A 256 16.61 5.05 -3.86
C GLU A 256 15.84 5.69 -5.02
N HIS A 257 14.58 6.10 -4.78
CA HIS A 257 13.77 6.84 -5.75
C HIS A 257 14.47 8.14 -6.18
N TYR A 258 14.93 8.94 -5.22
CA TYR A 258 15.65 10.18 -5.53
C TYR A 258 17.00 9.91 -6.20
N ARG A 259 17.77 8.92 -5.72
CA ARG A 259 19.05 8.53 -6.35
C ARG A 259 18.85 8.10 -7.81
N ARG A 260 17.73 7.44 -8.14
CA ARG A 260 17.41 7.09 -9.51
C ARG A 260 17.17 8.33 -10.38
N ILE A 261 16.44 9.32 -9.87
CA ILE A 261 16.27 10.61 -10.56
C ILE A 261 17.64 11.27 -10.79
N ASP A 262 18.47 11.38 -9.76
CA ASP A 262 19.78 12.03 -9.85
C ASP A 262 20.69 11.32 -10.85
N ARG A 263 20.73 9.99 -10.85
CA ARG A 263 21.47 9.22 -11.86
C ARG A 263 20.96 9.53 -13.27
N CYS A 264 19.65 9.56 -13.48
CA CYS A 264 19.07 9.87 -14.80
C CYS A 264 19.35 11.30 -15.26
N LEU A 265 19.37 12.28 -14.35
CA LEU A 265 19.75 13.67 -14.62
C LEU A 265 21.24 13.80 -14.93
N LYS A 266 22.10 13.19 -14.11
CA LYS A 266 23.57 13.22 -14.29
C LYS A 266 24.01 12.63 -15.62
N HIS A 267 23.39 11.53 -16.07
CA HIS A 267 23.66 10.93 -17.39
C HIS A 267 23.30 11.87 -18.56
N ARG A 268 22.49 12.91 -18.31
CA ARG A 268 22.06 13.91 -19.28
C ARG A 268 22.78 15.25 -19.11
N GLY A 269 23.85 15.28 -18.30
CA GLY A 269 24.61 16.50 -18.00
C GLY A 269 23.90 17.47 -17.07
N MET A 270 22.79 17.07 -16.44
CA MET A 270 22.04 17.91 -15.51
C MET A 270 22.49 17.71 -14.07
N PRO A 271 22.49 18.77 -13.24
CA PRO A 271 22.77 18.64 -11.82
C PRO A 271 21.67 17.83 -11.13
N ALA A 272 22.04 17.17 -10.03
CA ALA A 272 21.11 16.45 -9.16
C ALA A 272 19.95 17.35 -8.68
N LEU A 273 18.91 16.72 -8.14
CA LEU A 273 17.88 17.48 -7.44
C LEU A 273 18.50 18.17 -6.21
N PRO A 274 18.03 19.37 -5.85
CA PRO A 274 18.38 20.00 -4.57
C PRO A 274 18.19 19.03 -3.40
N TYR A 275 19.07 19.10 -2.39
CA TYR A 275 19.00 18.20 -1.23
C TYR A 275 17.69 18.34 -0.42
N ASP A 276 17.04 19.50 -0.52
CA ASP A 276 15.78 19.83 0.13
C ASP A 276 14.54 19.54 -0.74
N ALA A 277 14.73 18.97 -1.95
CA ALA A 277 13.63 18.63 -2.85
C ALA A 277 12.67 17.60 -2.22
N SER A 278 11.36 17.92 -2.25
CA SER A 278 10.31 17.13 -1.60
C SER A 278 9.30 16.59 -2.61
N VAL A 279 9.77 15.75 -3.53
CA VAL A 279 8.96 15.12 -4.58
C VAL A 279 7.87 14.21 -4.00
N ILE A 280 8.16 13.45 -2.94
CA ILE A 280 7.20 12.54 -2.30
C ILE A 280 6.77 13.11 -0.95
N LYS A 281 5.48 12.98 -0.63
CA LYS A 281 4.88 13.24 0.69
C LYS A 281 3.96 12.11 1.08
N MET A 282 3.89 11.84 2.39
CA MET A 282 3.00 10.82 2.96
C MET A 282 1.95 11.46 3.85
N SER A 283 0.70 11.05 3.65
CA SER A 283 -0.44 11.42 4.49
C SER A 283 -1.25 10.17 4.85
N THR A 284 -2.13 10.25 5.83
CA THR A 284 -2.98 9.13 6.23
C THR A 284 -4.34 9.56 6.75
N TRP A 285 -5.34 8.71 6.53
CA TRP A 285 -6.69 8.83 7.09
C TRP A 285 -6.90 7.99 8.35
N MET A 286 -5.98 7.08 8.65
CA MET A 286 -6.11 6.15 9.76
C MET A 286 -5.99 6.93 11.08
N GLY A 287 -7.07 6.99 11.85
CA GLY A 287 -7.17 7.80 13.08
C GLY A 287 -7.70 9.22 12.90
N GLY A 288 -7.96 9.66 11.67
CA GLY A 288 -8.49 11.00 11.37
C GLY A 288 -9.81 11.01 10.60
N ASP A 289 -10.06 10.00 9.77
CA ASP A 289 -11.32 9.85 9.03
C ASP A 289 -12.40 9.18 9.90
N ARG A 290 -13.37 10.02 10.30
CA ARG A 290 -14.49 9.74 11.20
C ARG A 290 -15.85 9.75 10.48
N ASP A 291 -15.87 9.91 9.14
CA ASP A 291 -17.10 9.85 8.35
C ASP A 291 -17.83 8.51 8.57
N GLY A 292 -18.97 8.61 9.27
CA GLY A 292 -19.77 7.50 9.78
C GLY A 292 -18.94 6.39 10.44
N ASN A 293 -17.92 6.76 11.21
CA ASN A 293 -17.19 5.87 12.09
C ASN A 293 -17.10 6.46 13.50
N PRO A 294 -18.05 6.13 14.41
CA PRO A 294 -18.05 6.66 15.77
C PRO A 294 -16.84 6.20 16.61
N ASN A 295 -16.10 5.18 16.15
CA ASN A 295 -14.91 4.67 16.84
C ASN A 295 -13.66 5.56 16.63
N VAL A 296 -13.74 6.60 15.79
CA VAL A 296 -12.66 7.59 15.59
C VAL A 296 -13.08 8.87 16.28
N THR A 297 -12.62 9.04 17.52
CA THR A 297 -12.90 10.22 18.34
C THR A 297 -11.74 11.21 18.34
N ALA A 298 -11.93 12.38 18.93
CA ALA A 298 -10.89 13.36 19.22
C ALA A 298 -9.72 12.73 20.00
N TYR A 299 -10.03 11.86 20.97
CA TYR A 299 -9.04 11.07 21.70
C TYR A 299 -8.23 10.14 20.79
N THR A 300 -8.90 9.37 19.91
CA THR A 300 -8.22 8.50 18.93
C THR A 300 -7.29 9.31 18.02
N THR A 301 -7.73 10.46 17.52
CA THR A 301 -6.90 11.36 16.68
C THR A 301 -5.64 11.82 17.42
N ARG A 302 -5.77 12.25 18.68
CA ARG A 302 -4.61 12.66 19.51
C ARG A 302 -3.62 11.51 19.70
N ARG A 303 -4.10 10.31 20.02
CA ARG A 303 -3.25 9.13 20.23
C ARG A 303 -2.55 8.67 18.97
N VAL A 304 -3.26 8.62 17.84
CA VAL A 304 -2.66 8.22 16.57
C VAL A 304 -1.61 9.24 16.10
N ASN A 305 -1.83 10.53 16.32
CA ASN A 305 -0.81 11.55 16.06
C ASN A 305 0.45 11.31 16.93
N ALA A 306 0.29 11.08 18.23
CA ALA A 306 1.40 10.74 19.12
C ALA A 306 2.15 9.48 18.66
N LEU A 307 1.42 8.45 18.22
CA LEU A 307 2.01 7.23 17.66
C LEU A 307 2.85 7.52 16.40
N LEU A 308 2.32 8.28 15.43
CA LEU A 308 3.04 8.65 14.20
C LEU A 308 4.35 9.39 14.51
N ARG A 309 4.32 10.32 15.47
CA ARG A 309 5.48 11.10 15.92
C ARG A 309 6.48 10.28 16.71
N TRP A 310 6.01 9.35 17.52
CA TRP A 310 6.86 8.41 18.25
C TRP A 310 7.67 7.54 17.29
N ARG A 311 6.97 6.90 16.33
CA ARG A 311 7.60 5.98 15.37
C ARG A 311 8.62 6.67 14.48
N ILE A 312 8.31 7.84 13.92
CA ILE A 312 9.27 8.56 13.06
C ILE A 312 10.50 9.05 13.84
N ALA A 313 10.33 9.48 15.10
CA ALA A 313 11.45 9.88 15.94
C ALA A 313 12.39 8.69 16.23
N GLU A 314 11.84 7.49 16.38
CA GLU A 314 12.62 6.26 16.52
C GLU A 314 13.41 5.92 15.25
N LEU A 315 12.80 6.00 14.07
CA LEU A 315 13.51 5.75 12.80
C LEU A 315 14.66 6.75 12.58
N TYR A 316 14.42 8.04 12.81
CA TYR A 316 15.48 9.05 12.70
C TYR A 316 16.58 8.83 13.75
N TYR A 317 16.21 8.46 14.96
CA TYR A 317 17.18 8.17 16.02
C TYR A 317 18.13 7.04 15.61
N THR A 318 17.61 5.95 15.02
CA THR A 318 18.44 4.86 14.49
C THR A 318 19.34 5.28 13.34
N GLU A 319 18.89 6.13 12.41
CA GLU A 319 19.75 6.63 11.32
C GLU A 319 20.83 7.59 11.83
N VAL A 320 20.52 8.43 12.82
CA VAL A 320 21.50 9.31 13.45
C VAL A 320 22.53 8.49 14.23
N ASP A 321 22.13 7.39 14.89
CA ASP A 321 23.06 6.45 15.52
C ASP A 321 24.06 5.88 14.50
N ALA A 322 23.59 5.47 13.32
CA ALA A 322 24.48 5.01 12.25
C ALA A 322 25.40 6.14 11.73
N LEU A 323 24.87 7.35 11.54
CA LEU A 323 25.65 8.51 11.08
C LEU A 323 26.75 8.93 12.07
N LEU A 324 26.56 8.71 13.37
CA LEU A 324 27.61 8.96 14.36
C LEU A 324 28.85 8.11 14.09
N PHE A 325 28.69 6.87 13.60
CA PHE A 325 29.83 6.05 13.19
C PHE A 325 30.41 6.49 11.85
N ASP A 326 29.55 6.76 10.87
CA ASP A 326 29.96 7.11 9.49
C ASP A 326 30.71 8.46 9.43
N LEU A 327 30.32 9.47 10.23
CA LEU A 327 30.84 10.85 10.14
C LEU A 327 31.85 11.17 11.24
N SER A 328 32.93 10.39 11.32
CA SER A 328 34.04 10.58 12.25
C SER A 328 35.12 11.55 11.77
N MET A 329 34.86 12.31 10.70
CA MET A 329 35.87 13.11 10.03
C MET A 329 36.34 14.26 10.92
N THR A 330 37.65 14.51 10.91
CA THR A 330 38.31 15.62 11.60
C THR A 330 38.84 16.63 10.59
N GLY A 331 39.18 17.85 11.02
CA GLY A 331 39.81 18.86 10.16
C GLY A 331 38.97 20.13 9.94
N ALA A 332 39.22 20.81 8.81
CA ALA A 332 38.56 22.07 8.49
C ALA A 332 37.05 21.88 8.33
N THR A 333 36.28 22.88 8.77
CA THR A 333 34.81 22.89 8.72
C THR A 333 34.32 24.24 8.23
N SER A 334 33.11 24.27 7.68
CA SER A 334 32.49 25.53 7.28
C SER A 334 32.26 26.47 8.47
N GLU A 335 32.25 27.79 8.22
CA GLU A 335 31.94 28.80 9.24
C GLU A 335 30.56 28.57 9.89
N GLU A 336 29.59 28.11 9.09
CA GLU A 336 28.24 27.80 9.55
C GLU A 336 28.25 26.66 10.59
N LEU A 337 28.98 25.58 10.35
CA LEU A 337 29.13 24.48 11.32
C LEU A 337 29.84 24.95 12.59
N GLN A 338 30.87 25.80 12.46
CA GLN A 338 31.57 26.36 13.61
C GLN A 338 30.64 27.23 14.47
N GLN A 339 29.76 28.00 13.86
CA GLN A 339 28.76 28.79 14.57
C GLN A 339 27.74 27.90 15.30
N GLU A 340 27.27 26.83 14.64
CA GLU A 340 26.40 25.84 15.27
C GLU A 340 27.09 25.20 16.48
N LEU A 341 28.34 24.77 16.36
CA LEU A 341 29.13 24.21 17.47
C LEU A 341 29.31 25.18 18.64
N LYS A 342 29.50 26.48 18.37
CA LYS A 342 29.55 27.52 19.40
C LYS A 342 28.21 27.65 20.12
N SER A 343 27.10 27.58 19.40
CA SER A 343 25.75 27.61 20.01
C SER A 343 25.48 26.37 20.86
N LEU A 344 26.08 25.24 20.48
CA LEU A 344 25.99 23.98 21.22
C LEU A 344 26.92 23.96 22.45
N ALA A 345 28.02 24.73 22.48
CA ALA A 345 29.08 24.63 23.49
C ALA A 345 28.60 24.58 24.95
N SER A 346 27.50 25.27 25.31
CA SER A 346 26.93 25.24 26.66
C SER A 346 26.35 23.87 27.07
N MET A 347 25.98 23.00 26.12
CA MET A 347 25.52 21.63 26.44
C MET A 347 26.65 20.58 26.44
N TRP A 348 27.87 20.94 26.01
CA TRP A 348 29.06 20.08 26.05
C TRP A 348 30.23 20.85 26.71
N PRO A 349 30.24 21.00 28.05
CA PRO A 349 31.36 21.60 28.75
C PRO A 349 32.66 20.82 28.47
N ALA A 350 33.78 21.53 28.43
CA ALA A 350 35.09 20.92 28.19
C ALA A 350 35.45 19.90 29.29
N PRO A 351 36.20 18.83 28.96
CA PRO A 351 36.70 17.90 29.97
C PRO A 351 37.48 18.64 31.06
N THR A 352 37.14 18.39 32.32
CA THR A 352 38.00 18.77 33.45
C THR A 352 39.20 17.84 33.51
N SER A 353 40.35 18.34 33.97
CA SER A 353 41.65 17.63 33.98
C SER A 353 41.71 16.40 34.90
N ASP A 354 40.74 16.24 35.80
CA ASP A 354 40.54 15.03 36.59
C ASP A 354 39.61 14.10 35.83
N GLY A 355 39.96 12.82 35.70
CA GLY A 355 39.32 11.81 34.82
C GLY A 355 37.85 11.46 35.09
N ASP A 356 37.05 12.42 35.55
CA ASP A 356 35.61 12.39 35.58
C ASP A 356 35.04 12.30 34.16
N LYS A 357 34.13 11.35 33.98
CA LYS A 357 33.45 11.01 32.74
C LYS A 357 32.99 12.29 32.02
N VAL A 358 33.51 12.53 30.82
CA VAL A 358 33.39 13.77 30.00
C VAL A 358 31.98 14.04 29.45
N CYS A 359 30.96 13.40 30.02
CA CYS A 359 29.59 13.80 29.87
C CYS A 359 28.98 13.62 31.24
N VAL A 360 28.38 14.67 31.82
CA VAL A 360 27.26 14.40 32.73
C VAL A 360 26.25 13.70 31.84
N PRO A 361 26.07 12.37 31.95
CA PRO A 361 25.12 11.69 31.12
C PRO A 361 23.79 12.34 31.50
N ASP A 362 23.04 12.87 30.54
CA ASP A 362 21.60 12.85 30.76
C ASP A 362 21.24 11.36 30.74
N THR A 363 21.37 10.71 31.91
CA THR A 363 21.11 9.28 32.11
C THR A 363 19.69 8.93 31.65
N ARG A 364 18.81 9.94 31.60
CA ARG A 364 17.44 9.86 31.08
C ARG A 364 17.38 9.75 29.57
N CYS A 365 18.38 10.21 28.83
CA CYS A 365 18.43 10.18 27.36
C CYS A 365 19.21 9.00 26.77
N GLY A 366 19.83 8.17 27.61
CA GLY A 366 20.65 7.02 27.21
C GLY A 366 21.91 7.42 26.45
N VAL A 367 23.09 7.10 26.98
CA VAL A 367 24.33 7.26 26.22
C VAL A 367 24.50 6.05 25.32
N HIS A 368 24.77 6.27 24.03
CA HIS A 368 25.16 5.18 23.15
C HIS A 368 26.40 4.49 23.76
N PHE A 369 26.40 3.16 23.86
CA PHE A 369 27.45 2.41 24.57
C PHE A 369 28.86 2.83 24.14
N ASN A 370 29.08 2.97 22.82
CA ASN A 370 30.37 3.38 22.25
C ASN A 370 30.75 4.86 22.47
N PHE A 371 29.84 5.71 22.95
CA PHE A 371 30.06 7.15 23.18
C PHE A 371 29.84 7.54 24.65
N GLN A 372 29.95 6.58 25.57
CA GLN A 372 29.79 6.79 27.03
C GLN A 372 30.74 7.82 27.62
N ASN A 373 31.92 7.97 27.01
CA ASN A 373 32.94 8.94 27.40
C ASN A 373 32.81 10.28 26.65
N GLY A 374 31.71 10.50 25.94
CA GLY A 374 31.50 11.68 25.11
C GLY A 374 32.07 11.55 23.70
N VAL A 375 32.11 12.69 23.00
CA VAL A 375 32.64 12.84 21.64
C VAL A 375 33.84 13.79 21.70
N ALA A 376 34.92 13.45 21.00
CA ALA A 376 36.16 14.24 21.06
C ALA A 376 35.95 15.65 20.47
N PRO A 377 36.62 16.70 20.98
CA PRO A 377 36.42 18.08 20.51
C PRO A 377 36.75 18.31 19.03
N ASP A 378 37.65 17.51 18.48
CA ASP A 378 38.10 17.50 17.08
C ASP A 378 37.19 16.71 16.13
N GLU A 379 36.08 16.16 16.64
CA GLU A 379 35.03 15.48 15.87
C GLU A 379 33.76 16.35 15.73
N PRO A 380 33.80 17.42 14.91
CA PRO A 380 32.76 18.46 14.87
C PRO A 380 31.40 17.92 14.43
N TYR A 381 31.36 17.00 13.46
CA TYR A 381 30.12 16.45 12.92
C TYR A 381 29.38 15.60 13.96
N ARG A 382 30.10 14.74 14.69
CA ARG A 382 29.54 13.91 15.77
C ARG A 382 28.95 14.74 16.90
N ARG A 383 29.54 15.89 17.24
CA ARG A 383 29.01 16.79 18.27
C ARG A 383 27.63 17.37 17.87
N VAL A 384 27.48 17.79 16.62
CA VAL A 384 26.17 18.23 16.11
C VAL A 384 25.17 17.08 16.10
N LEU A 385 25.55 15.92 15.58
CA LEU A 385 24.67 14.74 15.53
C LEU A 385 24.25 14.23 16.92
N MET A 386 25.12 14.35 17.93
CA MET A 386 24.79 13.98 19.30
C MET A 386 23.70 14.88 19.90
N SER A 387 23.71 16.18 19.55
CA SER A 387 22.61 17.10 19.87
C SER A 387 21.30 16.66 19.22
N VAL A 388 21.36 16.31 17.94
CA VAL A 388 20.19 15.84 17.18
C VAL A 388 19.61 14.57 17.81
N ARG A 389 20.48 13.60 18.08
CA ARG A 389 20.13 12.32 18.73
C ARG A 389 19.44 12.53 20.07
N ARG A 390 19.98 13.40 20.93
CA ARG A 390 19.41 13.70 22.25
C ARG A 390 17.98 14.24 22.14
N ARG A 391 17.73 15.23 21.27
CA ARG A 391 16.38 15.77 21.07
C ARG A 391 15.43 14.76 20.43
N LEU A 392 15.92 13.90 19.52
CA LEU A 392 15.14 12.80 18.95
C LEU A 392 14.72 11.80 20.02
N PHE A 393 15.62 11.44 20.95
CA PHE A 393 15.28 10.56 22.07
C PHE A 393 14.18 11.16 22.95
N ARG A 394 14.31 12.45 23.32
CA ARG A 394 13.29 13.15 24.11
C ARG A 394 11.94 13.21 23.40
N THR A 395 11.97 13.46 22.09
CA THR A 395 10.78 13.42 21.24
C THR A 395 10.14 12.02 21.26
N LYS A 396 10.94 10.97 21.01
CA LYS A 396 10.52 9.57 21.06
C LYS A 396 9.83 9.25 22.39
N LYS A 397 10.47 9.52 23.54
CA LYS A 397 9.94 9.21 24.88
C LYS A 397 8.70 10.03 25.26
N SER A 398 8.66 11.30 24.89
CA SER A 398 7.49 12.15 25.15
C SER A 398 6.27 11.65 24.38
N MET A 399 6.45 11.32 23.09
CA MET A 399 5.36 10.83 22.24
C MET A 399 4.93 9.41 22.62
N GLU A 400 5.86 8.53 23.01
CA GLU A 400 5.56 7.22 23.59
C GLU A 400 4.68 7.34 24.84
N SER A 401 5.04 8.24 25.75
CA SER A 401 4.27 8.47 26.99
C SER A 401 2.86 8.99 26.67
N LEU A 402 2.73 9.97 25.77
CA LEU A 402 1.42 10.45 25.31
C LEU A 402 0.56 9.35 24.69
N TYR A 403 1.15 8.49 23.85
CA TYR A 403 0.44 7.39 23.22
C TYR A 403 -0.05 6.35 24.24
N LEU A 404 0.76 6.05 25.25
CA LEU A 404 0.44 5.13 26.34
C LEU A 404 -0.44 5.74 27.43
N GLY A 405 -0.81 7.02 27.33
CA GLY A 405 -1.58 7.73 28.36
C GLY A 405 -0.80 7.96 29.66
N LYS A 406 0.53 7.91 29.60
CA LYS A 406 1.43 8.18 30.73
C LYS A 406 1.77 9.67 30.79
N PRO A 407 2.07 10.22 31.98
CA PRO A 407 2.55 11.59 32.11
C PRO A 407 3.81 11.84 31.27
N VAL A 408 3.87 12.98 30.59
CA VAL A 408 5.07 13.42 29.86
C VAL A 408 6.04 14.09 30.83
N ASP A 409 7.33 13.75 30.73
CA ASP A 409 8.37 14.46 31.47
C ASP A 409 8.41 15.93 31.01
N LYS A 410 8.12 16.86 31.93
CA LYS A 410 8.08 18.30 31.65
C LYS A 410 9.43 18.84 31.19
N ASP A 411 10.53 18.22 31.61
CA ASP A 411 11.88 18.59 31.16
C ASP A 411 12.10 18.27 29.68
N PHE A 412 11.33 17.33 29.11
CA PHE A 412 11.46 16.97 27.70
C PHE A 412 10.62 17.88 26.80
N GLU A 413 9.52 18.44 27.32
CA GLU A 413 8.53 19.18 26.54
C GLU A 413 9.10 20.42 25.83
N SER A 414 10.09 21.09 26.43
CA SER A 414 10.78 22.24 25.84
C SER A 414 11.82 21.85 24.78
N GLU A 415 12.26 20.58 24.74
CA GLU A 415 13.37 20.12 23.89
C GLU A 415 12.96 19.11 22.80
N ILE A 416 11.66 18.89 22.56
CA ILE A 416 11.19 18.05 21.45
C ILE A 416 11.23 18.78 20.09
N TYR A 417 11.32 18.01 18.99
CA TYR A 417 11.15 18.56 17.64
C TYR A 417 9.67 18.83 17.33
N LYS A 418 9.36 20.07 16.93
CA LYS A 418 7.99 20.51 16.61
C LYS A 418 7.78 20.77 15.12
N SER A 419 8.85 20.98 14.35
CA SER A 419 8.77 21.25 12.91
C SER A 419 9.85 20.52 12.12
N THR A 420 9.58 20.28 10.85
CA THR A 420 10.51 19.63 9.92
C THR A 420 11.76 20.47 9.71
N THR A 421 11.60 21.79 9.62
CA THR A 421 12.71 22.75 9.46
C THR A 421 13.67 22.70 10.64
N GLU A 422 13.14 22.60 11.86
CA GLU A 422 13.96 22.49 13.08
C GLU A 422 14.82 21.22 13.08
N LEU A 423 14.27 20.08 12.64
CA LEU A 423 15.00 18.82 12.54
C LEU A 423 15.99 18.80 11.36
N ALA A 424 15.60 19.34 10.21
CA ALA A 424 16.43 19.34 9.00
C ALA A 424 17.66 20.24 9.12
N ARG A 425 17.52 21.41 9.76
CA ARG A 425 18.57 22.42 9.87
C ARG A 425 19.94 21.87 10.29
N PRO A 426 20.12 21.19 11.43
CA PRO A 426 21.44 20.71 11.84
C PRO A 426 22.03 19.68 10.85
N LEU A 427 21.20 18.85 10.22
CA LEU A 427 21.64 17.88 9.21
C LEU A 427 22.12 18.57 7.93
N GLU A 428 21.45 19.64 7.53
CA GLU A 428 21.80 20.41 6.34
C GLU A 428 23.05 21.25 6.53
N ILE A 429 23.31 21.74 7.75
CA ILE A 429 24.58 22.38 8.11
C ILE A 429 25.73 21.37 7.96
N VAL A 430 25.56 20.15 8.48
CA VAL A 430 26.55 19.07 8.31
C VAL A 430 26.77 18.77 6.82
N TYR A 431 25.70 18.68 6.03
CA TYR A 431 25.78 18.43 4.59
C TYR A 431 26.55 19.53 3.85
N ARG A 432 26.18 20.79 4.05
CA ARG A 432 26.87 21.93 3.42
C ARG A 432 28.33 22.04 3.83
N SER A 433 28.64 21.73 5.10
CA SER A 433 30.03 21.71 5.56
C SER A 433 30.86 20.66 4.84
N LEU A 434 30.38 19.41 4.75
CA LEU A 434 31.06 18.34 4.03
C LEU A 434 31.25 18.68 2.54
N VAL A 435 30.24 19.26 1.89
CA VAL A 435 30.36 19.69 0.49
C VAL A 435 31.42 20.80 0.35
N THR A 436 31.44 21.77 1.27
CA THR A 436 32.40 22.89 1.24
C THR A 436 33.83 22.44 1.50
N THR A 437 34.03 21.37 2.28
CA THR A 437 35.37 20.81 2.60
C THR A 437 35.87 19.82 1.56
N GLY A 438 35.09 19.52 0.52
CA GLY A 438 35.44 18.56 -0.54
C GLY A 438 35.00 17.12 -0.28
N ASP A 439 34.29 16.86 0.82
CA ASP A 439 33.80 15.54 1.24
C ASP A 439 32.40 15.20 0.68
N GLU A 440 32.12 15.66 -0.55
CA GLU A 440 30.80 15.51 -1.18
C GLU A 440 30.37 14.04 -1.31
N VAL A 441 31.33 13.11 -1.48
CA VAL A 441 31.06 11.66 -1.53
C VAL A 441 30.40 11.16 -0.24
N LEU A 442 30.85 11.68 0.92
CA LEU A 442 30.27 11.35 2.23
C LEU A 442 28.92 12.06 2.42
N ALA A 443 28.84 13.33 2.02
CA ALA A 443 27.61 14.12 2.11
C ALA A 443 26.44 13.47 1.34
N ASN A 444 26.73 12.96 0.13
CA ASN A 444 25.76 12.30 -0.75
C ASN A 444 25.46 10.82 -0.39
N GLY A 445 26.02 10.32 0.71
CA GLY A 445 25.74 8.99 1.26
C GLY A 445 24.51 8.96 2.17
N ARG A 446 24.66 8.35 3.36
CA ARG A 446 23.57 8.19 4.35
C ARG A 446 22.99 9.53 4.82
N LEU A 447 23.80 10.59 4.86
CA LEU A 447 23.35 11.92 5.31
C LEU A 447 22.28 12.49 4.36
N LEU A 448 22.54 12.46 3.05
CA LEU A 448 21.55 12.89 2.06
C LEU A 448 20.29 12.02 2.09
N ASP A 449 20.43 10.70 2.30
CA ASP A 449 19.29 9.81 2.47
C ASP A 449 18.43 10.22 3.67
N LEU A 450 19.06 10.56 4.81
CA LEU A 450 18.36 11.05 5.99
C LEU A 450 17.68 12.40 5.73
N ILE A 451 18.35 13.35 5.08
CA ILE A 451 17.75 14.65 4.73
C ILE A 451 16.52 14.45 3.84
N ARG A 452 16.60 13.58 2.82
CA ARG A 452 15.45 13.23 1.95
C ARG A 452 14.30 12.59 2.73
N ARG A 453 14.59 11.75 3.71
CA ARG A 453 13.58 11.16 4.61
C ARG A 453 12.96 12.22 5.52
N VAL A 454 13.74 13.15 6.07
CA VAL A 454 13.23 14.29 6.86
C VAL A 454 12.32 15.17 6.00
N ARG A 455 12.73 15.47 4.76
CA ARG A 455 11.93 16.26 3.83
C ARG A 455 10.67 15.52 3.36
N THR A 456 10.69 14.19 3.27
CA THR A 456 9.52 13.38 2.85
C THR A 456 8.50 13.17 3.97
N PHE A 457 8.96 12.72 5.15
CA PHE A 457 8.10 12.28 6.26
C PHE A 457 7.90 13.35 7.34
N GLY A 458 8.78 14.35 7.42
CA GLY A 458 8.68 15.42 8.43
C GLY A 458 8.74 14.91 9.87
N VAL A 459 8.10 15.63 10.79
CA VAL A 459 8.06 15.26 12.23
C VAL A 459 6.91 14.32 12.60
N SER A 460 6.12 13.87 11.63
CA SER A 460 5.01 12.94 11.80
C SER A 460 4.97 12.05 10.58
N LEU A 461 5.46 10.81 10.73
CA LEU A 461 5.63 9.76 9.69
C LEU A 461 4.74 9.91 8.45
N ALA A 462 3.45 10.17 8.67
CA ALA A 462 2.56 10.74 7.68
C ALA A 462 1.73 11.89 8.31
N CYS A 463 1.30 12.86 7.50
CA CYS A 463 0.35 13.89 7.93
C CYS A 463 -1.05 13.28 8.13
N LEU A 464 -1.73 13.61 9.23
CA LEU A 464 -3.06 13.08 9.52
C LEU A 464 -4.16 13.97 8.91
N ASP A 465 -4.85 13.49 7.87
CA ASP A 465 -6.06 14.17 7.38
C ASP A 465 -7.22 13.92 8.32
N ILE A 466 -8.08 14.92 8.49
CA ILE A 466 -9.33 14.82 9.24
C ILE A 466 -10.48 14.83 8.25
N ARG A 467 -11.44 13.90 8.37
CA ARG A 467 -12.59 13.83 7.46
C ARG A 467 -13.89 13.68 8.22
N GLN A 468 -14.87 14.54 7.96
CA GLN A 468 -16.21 14.49 8.57
C GLN A 468 -17.29 14.88 7.54
N GLU A 469 -18.51 14.40 7.72
CA GLU A 469 -19.67 14.74 6.87
C GLU A 469 -20.24 16.14 7.18
N SER A 470 -20.64 16.87 6.13
CA SER A 470 -21.18 18.25 6.19
C SER A 470 -22.39 18.37 7.13
N ASP A 471 -23.28 17.37 7.12
CA ASP A 471 -24.47 17.32 7.97
C ASP A 471 -24.10 17.45 9.48
N ARG A 472 -22.93 16.95 9.91
CA ARG A 472 -22.46 17.10 11.31
C ARG A 472 -22.03 18.51 11.64
N HIS A 473 -21.47 19.23 10.67
CA HIS A 473 -21.13 20.64 10.85
C HIS A 473 -22.41 21.47 10.94
N GLU A 474 -23.42 21.15 10.12
CA GLU A 474 -24.73 21.77 10.17
C GLU A 474 -25.44 21.53 11.52
N GLU A 475 -25.38 20.32 12.07
CA GLU A 475 -25.89 20.01 13.42
C GLU A 475 -25.26 20.92 14.50
N VAL A 476 -23.95 21.17 14.42
CA VAL A 476 -23.27 22.10 15.34
C VAL A 476 -23.73 23.53 15.14
N MET A 477 -23.81 24.02 13.90
CA MET A 477 -24.29 25.39 13.61
C MET A 477 -25.72 25.58 14.08
N ASN A 478 -26.59 24.58 13.88
CA ASN A 478 -27.97 24.60 14.34
C ASN A 478 -28.06 24.61 15.88
N ALA A 479 -27.24 23.82 16.58
CA ALA A 479 -27.20 23.85 18.04
C ALA A 479 -26.78 25.23 18.57
N ILE A 480 -25.75 25.85 17.97
CA ILE A 480 -25.24 27.17 18.36
C ILE A 480 -26.31 28.24 18.15
N THR A 481 -26.90 28.29 16.96
CA THR A 481 -27.91 29.31 16.61
C THR A 481 -29.18 29.18 17.45
N GLN A 482 -29.62 27.96 17.76
CA GLN A 482 -30.76 27.73 18.65
C GLN A 482 -30.47 28.21 20.08
N TYR A 483 -29.29 27.88 20.63
CA TYR A 483 -28.90 28.31 21.97
C TYR A 483 -28.80 29.84 22.08
N LEU A 484 -28.32 30.51 21.03
CA LEU A 484 -28.23 31.97 20.96
C LEU A 484 -29.57 32.66 20.69
N GLY A 485 -30.66 31.92 20.46
CA GLY A 485 -31.98 32.47 20.14
C GLY A 485 -32.10 33.04 18.73
N LEU A 486 -31.22 32.66 17.80
CA LEU A 486 -31.21 33.11 16.39
C LEU A 486 -32.13 32.27 15.48
N GLY A 487 -32.72 31.20 16.01
CA GLY A 487 -33.55 30.25 15.26
C GLY A 487 -32.76 29.02 14.80
N SER A 488 -33.27 28.33 13.78
CA SER A 488 -32.66 27.10 13.27
C SER A 488 -31.85 27.37 12.01
N TYR A 489 -30.52 27.26 12.12
CA TYR A 489 -29.60 27.37 10.98
C TYR A 489 -30.02 26.49 9.80
N SER A 490 -30.52 25.28 10.05
CA SER A 490 -30.94 24.35 9.00
C SER A 490 -32.14 24.82 8.17
N SER A 491 -32.94 25.73 8.71
CA SER A 491 -34.07 26.33 7.99
C SER A 491 -33.69 27.56 7.15
N TRP A 492 -32.46 28.06 7.27
CA TRP A 492 -32.01 29.25 6.58
C TRP A 492 -31.70 28.97 5.11
N THR A 493 -31.89 30.00 4.28
CA THR A 493 -31.40 30.00 2.90
C THR A 493 -29.88 29.95 2.85
N GLU A 494 -29.31 29.40 1.77
CA GLU A 494 -27.85 29.35 1.59
C GLU A 494 -27.16 30.71 1.72
N GLN A 495 -27.78 31.78 1.21
CA GLN A 495 -27.23 33.13 1.34
C GLN A 495 -27.17 33.57 2.81
N ALA A 496 -28.27 33.42 3.54
CA ALA A 496 -28.32 33.76 4.97
C ALA A 496 -27.33 32.93 5.82
N LYS A 497 -27.11 31.65 5.46
CA LYS A 497 -26.07 30.82 6.07
C LYS A 497 -24.68 31.42 5.82
N CYS A 498 -24.35 31.73 4.58
CA CYS A 498 -23.06 32.33 4.21
C CYS A 498 -22.84 33.69 4.90
N ASP A 499 -23.83 34.58 4.90
CA ASP A 499 -23.72 35.91 5.50
C ASP A 499 -23.41 35.81 7.01
N TRP A 500 -24.19 35.02 7.74
CA TRP A 500 -23.97 34.81 9.17
C TRP A 500 -22.60 34.16 9.47
N LEU A 501 -22.20 33.16 8.69
CA LEU A 501 -20.90 32.52 8.86
C LEU A 501 -19.75 33.51 8.65
N LEU A 502 -19.83 34.36 7.62
CA LEU A 502 -18.80 35.36 7.34
C LEU A 502 -18.71 36.41 8.45
N ASP A 503 -19.85 36.89 8.94
CA ASP A 503 -19.90 37.82 10.07
C ASP A 503 -19.24 37.22 11.31
N GLU A 504 -19.56 35.96 11.65
CA GLU A 504 -18.97 35.28 12.82
C GLU A 504 -17.50 34.91 12.61
N ILE A 505 -17.07 34.59 11.39
CA ILE A 505 -15.66 34.36 11.04
C ILE A 505 -14.83 35.64 11.20
N GLN A 506 -15.39 36.81 10.89
CA GLN A 506 -14.69 38.09 11.02
C GLN A 506 -14.81 38.72 12.43
N SER A 507 -15.86 38.35 13.17
CA SER A 507 -16.12 38.83 14.54
C SER A 507 -14.96 38.52 15.49
N ARG A 508 -14.66 39.40 16.45
CA ARG A 508 -13.69 39.10 17.53
C ARG A 508 -14.35 38.54 18.79
N ARG A 509 -15.68 38.50 18.82
CA ARG A 509 -16.46 38.00 19.96
C ARG A 509 -16.36 36.46 19.99
N PRO A 510 -16.14 35.85 21.18
CA PRO A 510 -16.28 34.40 21.33
C PRO A 510 -17.71 33.95 21.04
N LEU A 511 -17.87 32.93 20.18
CA LEU A 511 -19.18 32.40 19.79
C LEU A 511 -19.69 31.31 20.75
N LEU A 512 -18.80 30.42 21.20
CA LEU A 512 -19.16 29.32 22.10
C LEU A 512 -19.18 29.78 23.56
N SER A 513 -20.33 29.61 24.22
CA SER A 513 -20.44 29.71 25.68
C SER A 513 -19.93 28.43 26.34
N PRO A 514 -19.11 28.49 27.42
CA PRO A 514 -18.75 27.33 28.21
C PRO A 514 -19.95 26.53 28.74
N ASP A 515 -21.08 27.21 28.98
CA ASP A 515 -22.31 26.63 29.55
C ASP A 515 -23.31 26.14 28.49
N MET A 516 -22.93 26.16 27.20
CA MET A 516 -23.81 25.67 26.15
C MET A 516 -24.00 24.15 26.29
N PRO A 517 -25.24 23.64 26.41
CA PRO A 517 -25.48 22.21 26.43
C PRO A 517 -25.13 21.61 25.07
N MET A 518 -24.25 20.61 25.07
CA MET A 518 -23.82 19.91 23.87
C MET A 518 -24.26 18.45 23.97
N GLY A 519 -25.00 17.97 22.98
CA GLY A 519 -25.17 16.52 22.81
C GLY A 519 -23.88 15.89 22.30
N ASP A 520 -23.76 14.56 22.42
CA ASP A 520 -22.54 13.79 22.13
C ASP A 520 -21.90 14.14 20.78
N ILE A 521 -22.72 14.31 19.73
CA ILE A 521 -22.24 14.64 18.38
C ILE A 521 -21.64 16.05 18.32
N VAL A 522 -22.33 17.04 18.90
CA VAL A 522 -21.88 18.44 18.90
C VAL A 522 -20.59 18.57 19.70
N GLN A 523 -20.54 17.90 20.85
CA GLN A 523 -19.36 17.84 21.70
C GLN A 523 -18.17 17.23 20.96
N GLU A 524 -18.36 16.08 20.32
CA GLU A 524 -17.27 15.38 19.62
C GLU A 524 -16.71 16.19 18.44
N VAL A 525 -17.55 16.89 17.67
CA VAL A 525 -17.08 17.78 16.59
C VAL A 525 -16.25 18.93 17.18
N ILE A 526 -16.70 19.59 18.24
CA ILE A 526 -15.97 20.69 18.88
C ILE A 526 -14.66 20.20 19.49
N GLU A 527 -14.66 19.06 20.20
CA GLU A 527 -13.47 18.45 20.78
C GLU A 527 -12.44 18.04 19.72
N THR A 528 -12.89 17.68 18.53
CA THR A 528 -12.01 17.42 17.39
C THR A 528 -11.24 18.68 17.00
N PHE A 529 -11.91 19.83 16.84
CA PHE A 529 -11.23 21.07 16.50
C PHE A 529 -10.33 21.59 17.63
N ARG A 530 -10.73 21.40 18.90
CA ARG A 530 -9.85 21.66 20.05
C ARG A 530 -8.61 20.78 20.02
N THR A 531 -8.76 19.49 19.72
CA THR A 531 -7.63 18.57 19.57
C THR A 531 -6.71 19.01 18.43
N ILE A 532 -7.27 19.41 17.28
CA ILE A 532 -6.48 19.94 16.16
C ILE A 532 -5.69 21.18 16.58
N ALA A 533 -6.27 22.07 17.39
CA ALA A 533 -5.59 23.27 17.87
C ALA A 533 -4.38 22.98 18.78
N ASP A 534 -4.40 21.85 19.50
CA ASP A 534 -3.30 21.40 20.37
C ASP A 534 -2.17 20.70 19.58
N LEU A 535 -2.44 20.20 18.38
CA LEU A 535 -1.46 19.48 17.56
C LEU A 535 -0.57 20.46 16.78
N PRO A 536 0.73 20.15 16.54
CA PRO A 536 1.55 20.99 15.68
C PRO A 536 0.99 21.00 14.25
N PRO A 537 0.87 22.18 13.60
CA PRO A 537 0.23 22.29 12.28
C PRO A 537 0.79 21.39 11.19
N GLU A 538 2.10 21.13 11.17
CA GLU A 538 2.75 20.25 10.18
C GLU A 538 2.38 18.76 10.33
N THR A 539 1.75 18.37 11.44
CA THR A 539 1.40 16.96 11.71
C THR A 539 -0.01 16.61 11.22
N VAL A 540 -0.80 17.61 10.87
CA VAL A 540 -2.15 17.47 10.33
C VAL A 540 -2.19 17.87 8.86
N GLY A 541 -3.02 17.16 8.11
CA GLY A 541 -3.15 17.30 6.66
C GLY A 541 -4.30 18.22 6.25
N ALA A 542 -5.18 17.71 5.41
CA ALA A 542 -6.39 18.40 4.98
C ALA A 542 -7.56 18.10 5.93
N TYR A 543 -8.48 19.05 6.05
CA TYR A 543 -9.82 18.81 6.58
C TYR A 543 -10.76 18.53 5.40
N CYS A 544 -11.10 17.26 5.20
CA CYS A 544 -11.99 16.81 4.13
C CYS A 544 -13.46 16.86 4.58
N ILE A 545 -14.33 17.45 3.75
CA ILE A 545 -15.76 17.58 4.05
C ILE A 545 -16.56 16.64 3.15
N SER A 546 -16.99 15.51 3.69
CA SER A 546 -17.82 14.55 2.96
C SER A 546 -19.22 15.11 2.68
N MET A 547 -19.81 14.70 1.56
CA MET A 547 -21.13 15.18 1.14
C MET A 547 -21.22 16.72 1.06
N SER A 548 -20.17 17.37 0.51
CA SER A 548 -20.19 18.81 0.27
C SER A 548 -21.16 19.15 -0.86
N ARG A 549 -22.08 20.09 -0.61
CA ARG A 549 -23.14 20.51 -1.55
C ARG A 549 -23.13 22.00 -1.82
N ALA A 550 -22.69 22.81 -0.86
CA ALA A 550 -22.86 24.26 -0.90
C ALA A 550 -21.63 25.02 -0.37
N THR A 551 -21.63 26.35 -0.52
CA THR A 551 -20.52 27.21 -0.07
C THR A 551 -20.48 27.30 1.46
N SER A 552 -21.65 27.27 2.10
CA SER A 552 -21.80 27.29 3.55
C SER A 552 -21.15 26.08 4.23
N ASP A 553 -21.05 24.92 3.58
CA ASP A 553 -20.37 23.74 4.12
C ASP A 553 -18.89 24.02 4.41
N ILE A 554 -18.21 24.72 3.49
CA ILE A 554 -16.80 25.09 3.62
C ILE A 554 -16.62 26.20 4.68
N LEU A 555 -17.49 27.21 4.65
CA LEU A 555 -17.44 28.32 5.61
C LEU A 555 -17.75 27.86 7.04
N ALA A 556 -18.66 26.89 7.22
CA ALA A 556 -18.95 26.29 8.51
C ALA A 556 -17.68 25.68 9.12
N VAL A 557 -16.88 24.96 8.33
CA VAL A 557 -15.60 24.42 8.81
C VAL A 557 -14.58 25.52 9.10
N CYS A 558 -14.53 26.61 8.32
CA CYS A 558 -13.70 27.78 8.66
C CYS A 558 -14.06 28.35 10.04
N LEU A 559 -15.35 28.50 10.33
CA LEU A 559 -15.83 28.95 11.63
C LEU A 559 -15.49 27.95 12.73
N LEU A 560 -15.67 26.64 12.49
CA LEU A 560 -15.34 25.59 13.46
C LEU A 560 -13.85 25.56 13.82
N GLN A 561 -12.96 25.75 12.84
CA GLN A 561 -11.52 25.88 13.10
C GLN A 561 -11.22 27.07 14.01
N LYS A 562 -11.86 28.22 13.72
CA LYS A 562 -11.72 29.42 14.54
C LYS A 562 -12.18 29.21 15.98
N ILE A 563 -13.41 28.72 16.19
CA ILE A 563 -13.97 28.55 17.54
C ILE A 563 -13.29 27.41 18.31
N GLY A 564 -12.71 26.44 17.61
CA GLY A 564 -11.87 25.39 18.19
C GLY A 564 -10.49 25.87 18.64
N GLY A 565 -10.10 27.10 18.31
CA GLY A 565 -8.80 27.69 18.67
C GLY A 565 -7.66 27.36 17.72
N VAL A 566 -7.96 26.86 16.52
CA VAL A 566 -6.95 26.49 15.52
C VAL A 566 -6.27 27.76 15.00
N LYS A 567 -5.02 28.00 15.40
CA LYS A 567 -4.27 29.22 15.04
C LYS A 567 -3.88 29.28 13.57
N GLN A 568 -3.48 28.13 13.02
CA GLN A 568 -3.15 27.98 11.61
C GLN A 568 -4.14 26.98 11.03
N PHE A 569 -5.09 27.48 10.23
CA PHE A 569 -6.16 26.64 9.70
C PHE A 569 -5.57 25.51 8.85
N MET A 570 -6.10 24.33 9.05
CA MET A 570 -5.98 23.23 8.11
C MET A 570 -6.58 23.65 6.77
N ARG A 571 -5.93 23.24 5.69
CA ARG A 571 -6.47 23.35 4.33
C ARG A 571 -7.79 22.58 4.25
N ILE A 572 -8.82 23.18 3.67
CA ILE A 572 -10.13 22.54 3.53
C ILE A 572 -10.25 21.93 2.13
N SER A 573 -10.75 20.71 2.08
CA SER A 573 -10.91 19.91 0.85
C SER A 573 -12.36 19.43 0.74
N PRO A 574 -13.27 20.18 0.10
CA PRO A 574 -14.65 19.74 -0.09
C PRO A 574 -14.69 18.50 -0.99
N LEU A 575 -15.46 17.49 -0.58
CA LEU A 575 -15.62 16.24 -1.29
C LEU A 575 -17.02 16.17 -1.93
N PHE A 576 -17.04 16.28 -3.26
CA PHE A 576 -18.24 16.14 -4.10
C PHE A 576 -18.39 14.66 -4.51
N GLU A 577 -19.41 13.98 -3.98
CA GLU A 577 -19.55 12.51 -4.09
C GLU A 577 -20.63 12.04 -5.08
N THR A 578 -21.72 12.79 -5.24
CA THR A 578 -22.82 12.41 -6.16
C THR A 578 -22.63 13.05 -7.54
N ARG A 579 -23.37 12.56 -8.54
CA ARG A 579 -23.35 13.18 -9.88
C ARG A 579 -23.80 14.64 -9.84
N GLU A 580 -24.82 14.94 -9.04
CA GLU A 580 -25.39 16.27 -8.89
C GLU A 580 -24.39 17.23 -8.21
N ASP A 581 -23.71 16.75 -7.17
CA ASP A 581 -22.66 17.50 -6.48
C ASP A 581 -21.48 17.81 -7.43
N LEU A 582 -21.04 16.83 -8.23
CA LEU A 582 -19.97 17.03 -9.22
C LEU A 582 -20.36 18.06 -10.29
N GLN A 583 -21.62 18.07 -10.72
CA GLN A 583 -22.13 19.06 -11.67
C GLN A 583 -22.24 20.46 -11.04
N ALA A 584 -22.56 20.53 -9.74
CA ALA A 584 -22.66 21.78 -8.99
C ALA A 584 -21.30 22.34 -8.53
N ALA A 585 -20.28 21.50 -8.38
CA ALA A 585 -18.97 21.84 -7.81
C ALA A 585 -18.32 23.10 -8.41
N PRO A 586 -18.28 23.33 -9.74
CA PRO A 586 -17.68 24.54 -10.30
C PRO A 586 -18.37 25.82 -9.82
N ARG A 587 -19.70 25.81 -9.70
CA ARG A 587 -20.47 26.96 -9.21
C ARG A 587 -20.25 27.19 -7.71
N VAL A 588 -20.17 26.13 -6.92
CA VAL A 588 -19.89 26.22 -5.47
C VAL A 588 -18.52 26.83 -5.22
N ILE A 589 -17.48 26.35 -5.93
CA ILE A 589 -16.12 26.86 -5.81
C ILE A 589 -15.98 28.26 -6.39
N ASP A 590 -16.66 28.59 -7.50
CA ASP A 590 -16.68 29.95 -8.06
C ASP A 590 -17.28 30.96 -7.08
N SER A 591 -18.38 30.59 -6.42
CA SER A 591 -19.03 31.42 -5.39
C SER A 591 -18.12 31.60 -4.17
N LEU A 592 -17.48 30.52 -3.72
CA LEU A 592 -16.55 30.51 -2.59
C LEU A 592 -15.31 31.40 -2.85
N LEU A 593 -14.67 31.26 -4.02
CA LEU A 593 -13.52 32.08 -4.42
C LEU A 593 -13.90 33.53 -4.76
N GLY A 594 -15.18 33.80 -5.02
CA GLY A 594 -15.73 35.14 -5.14
C GLY A 594 -15.79 35.91 -3.81
N ILE A 595 -15.67 35.22 -2.66
CA ILE A 595 -15.64 35.85 -1.33
C ILE A 595 -14.22 36.37 -1.05
N PRO A 596 -14.01 37.69 -0.88
CA PRO A 596 -12.67 38.26 -0.71
C PRO A 596 -11.91 37.66 0.49
N TRP A 597 -12.59 37.53 1.64
CA TRP A 597 -11.99 36.95 2.84
C TRP A 597 -11.48 35.52 2.60
N TYR A 598 -12.27 34.68 1.92
CA TYR A 598 -11.88 33.29 1.68
C TYR A 598 -10.75 33.20 0.65
N LYS A 599 -10.81 34.02 -0.40
CA LYS A 599 -9.75 34.08 -1.43
C LYS A 599 -8.39 34.45 -0.83
N ASP A 600 -8.36 35.45 0.06
CA ASP A 600 -7.16 35.83 0.79
C ASP A 600 -6.72 34.72 1.76
N HIS A 601 -7.67 34.08 2.43
CA HIS A 601 -7.41 32.98 3.36
C HIS A 601 -6.72 31.77 2.69
N VAL A 602 -7.15 31.37 1.50
CA VAL A 602 -6.57 30.22 0.78
C VAL A 602 -5.23 30.52 0.10
N ASN A 603 -4.82 31.79 0.06
CA ASN A 603 -3.51 32.24 -0.42
C ASN A 603 -3.11 31.61 -1.77
N GLY A 604 -4.02 31.67 -2.74
CA GLY A 604 -3.79 31.19 -4.10
C GLY A 604 -3.83 29.67 -4.29
N LYS A 605 -4.26 28.87 -3.30
CA LYS A 605 -4.34 27.40 -3.41
C LYS A 605 -5.64 26.83 -2.84
N GLN A 606 -6.41 26.12 -3.66
CA GLN A 606 -7.62 25.42 -3.22
C GLN A 606 -7.49 23.91 -3.51
N GLU A 607 -7.72 23.06 -2.51
CA GLU A 607 -7.81 21.62 -2.72
C GLU A 607 -9.28 21.22 -2.93
N VAL A 608 -9.58 20.34 -3.89
CA VAL A 608 -10.93 19.80 -4.09
C VAL A 608 -10.86 18.29 -4.18
N MET A 609 -11.63 17.59 -3.37
CA MET A 609 -11.66 16.14 -3.36
C MET A 609 -12.76 15.59 -4.28
N LEU A 610 -12.44 14.55 -5.05
CA LEU A 610 -13.34 13.95 -6.02
C LEU A 610 -13.79 12.55 -5.58
N GLY A 611 -15.11 12.35 -5.47
CA GLY A 611 -15.72 11.08 -5.12
C GLY A 611 -16.00 10.20 -6.34
N TYR A 612 -15.22 9.13 -6.52
CA TYR A 612 -15.37 8.21 -7.66
C TYR A 612 -16.33 7.05 -7.38
N SER A 613 -16.17 6.36 -6.25
CA SER A 613 -16.94 5.14 -5.98
C SER A 613 -18.41 5.42 -5.69
N ASP A 614 -18.70 6.49 -4.95
CA ASP A 614 -20.07 6.87 -4.62
C ASP A 614 -20.81 7.43 -5.83
N SER A 615 -20.14 8.18 -6.72
CA SER A 615 -20.74 8.59 -8.00
C SER A 615 -21.06 7.39 -8.89
N VAL A 616 -20.16 6.39 -8.99
CA VAL A 616 -20.45 5.16 -9.74
C VAL A 616 -21.65 4.39 -9.18
N LYS A 617 -21.86 4.39 -7.86
CA LYS A 617 -23.05 3.81 -7.22
C LYS A 617 -24.32 4.59 -7.53
N ASP A 618 -24.21 5.90 -7.73
CA ASP A 618 -25.33 6.79 -8.02
C ASP A 618 -25.78 6.72 -9.49
N ALA A 619 -24.83 6.77 -10.44
CA ALA A 619 -25.14 6.96 -11.86
C ALA A 619 -24.52 5.93 -12.82
N GLY A 620 -23.82 4.90 -12.32
CA GLY A 620 -23.09 3.95 -13.16
C GLY A 620 -21.76 4.50 -13.69
N LYS A 621 -20.96 3.62 -14.31
CA LYS A 621 -19.53 3.89 -14.57
C LYS A 621 -19.25 4.96 -15.64
N PHE A 622 -19.91 4.89 -16.80
CA PHE A 622 -19.74 5.87 -17.88
C PHE A 622 -20.12 7.29 -17.44
N ALA A 623 -21.33 7.43 -16.90
CA ALA A 623 -21.86 8.73 -16.51
C ALA A 623 -21.01 9.42 -15.44
N SER A 624 -20.58 8.66 -14.44
CA SER A 624 -19.79 9.19 -13.33
C SER A 624 -18.38 9.57 -13.77
N THR A 625 -17.73 8.72 -14.58
CA THR A 625 -16.38 9.02 -15.07
C THR A 625 -16.39 10.23 -15.99
N TRP A 626 -17.44 10.40 -16.80
CA TRP A 626 -17.64 11.60 -17.62
C TRP A 626 -17.93 12.86 -16.79
N ALA A 627 -18.83 12.77 -15.81
CA ALA A 627 -19.14 13.88 -14.91
C ALA A 627 -17.89 14.38 -14.16
N LEU A 628 -17.04 13.45 -13.68
CA LEU A 628 -15.75 13.78 -13.08
C LEU A 628 -14.81 14.50 -14.05
N HIS A 629 -14.71 14.03 -15.29
CA HIS A 629 -13.88 14.65 -16.32
C HIS A 629 -14.31 16.11 -16.57
N VAL A 630 -15.60 16.34 -16.79
CA VAL A 630 -16.18 17.67 -17.02
C VAL A 630 -16.08 18.57 -15.80
N ALA A 631 -16.26 18.03 -14.58
CA ALA A 631 -16.13 18.79 -13.35
C ALA A 631 -14.71 19.31 -13.15
N MET A 632 -13.69 18.47 -13.39
CA MET A 632 -12.28 18.88 -13.32
C MET A 632 -11.94 19.96 -14.36
N GLU A 633 -12.37 19.81 -15.63
CA GLU A 633 -12.17 20.85 -16.66
C GLU A 633 -12.70 22.21 -16.20
N LYS A 634 -13.96 22.25 -15.73
CA LYS A 634 -14.59 23.48 -15.26
C LYS A 634 -13.97 24.03 -13.97
N LEU A 635 -13.51 23.18 -13.06
CA LEU A 635 -12.83 23.61 -11.83
C LEU A 635 -11.46 24.23 -12.13
N VAL A 636 -10.75 23.73 -13.14
CA VAL A 636 -9.52 24.37 -13.65
C VAL A 636 -9.82 25.76 -14.20
N GLU A 637 -10.88 25.91 -15.00
CA GLU A 637 -11.32 27.22 -15.52
C GLU A 637 -11.69 28.20 -14.40
N VAL A 638 -12.39 27.75 -13.36
CA VAL A 638 -12.73 28.55 -12.18
C VAL A 638 -11.47 28.98 -11.41
N GLY A 639 -10.51 28.07 -11.23
CA GLY A 639 -9.22 28.40 -10.62
C GLY A 639 -8.48 29.50 -11.39
N GLN A 640 -8.41 29.36 -12.73
CA GLN A 640 -7.79 30.36 -13.62
C GLN A 640 -8.49 31.72 -13.54
N LYS A 641 -9.83 31.74 -13.54
CA LYS A 641 -10.64 32.96 -13.40
C LYS A 641 -10.29 33.74 -12.13
N HIS A 642 -10.00 33.04 -11.03
CA HIS A 642 -9.69 33.66 -9.74
C HIS A 642 -8.20 33.81 -9.44
N GLY A 643 -7.30 33.28 -10.27
CA GLY A 643 -5.87 33.25 -9.99
C GLY A 643 -5.50 32.30 -8.85
N VAL A 644 -6.24 31.21 -8.70
CA VAL A 644 -6.07 30.20 -7.64
C VAL A 644 -5.70 28.86 -8.27
N GLU A 645 -4.63 28.23 -7.78
CA GLU A 645 -4.24 26.87 -8.18
C GLU A 645 -5.18 25.86 -7.52
N VAL A 646 -5.99 25.17 -8.33
CA VAL A 646 -6.87 24.10 -7.87
C VAL A 646 -6.11 22.77 -7.90
N THR A 647 -5.92 22.15 -6.74
CA THR A 647 -5.33 20.82 -6.60
C THR A 647 -6.42 19.78 -6.40
N PHE A 648 -6.47 18.75 -7.26
CA PHE A 648 -7.43 17.66 -7.07
C PHE A 648 -6.89 16.60 -6.12
N PHE A 649 -7.68 16.29 -5.09
CA PHE A 649 -7.47 15.13 -4.24
C PHE A 649 -8.30 13.96 -4.78
N HIS A 650 -7.61 13.01 -5.41
CA HIS A 650 -8.25 11.82 -5.96
C HIS A 650 -8.65 10.83 -4.85
N GLY A 651 -9.96 10.69 -4.64
CA GLY A 651 -10.53 9.87 -3.58
C GLY A 651 -10.60 8.37 -3.86
N ARG A 652 -11.10 7.67 -2.84
CA ARG A 652 -11.34 6.22 -2.82
C ARG A 652 -12.27 5.85 -4.00
N GLY A 653 -11.87 4.91 -4.86
CA GLY A 653 -12.71 4.39 -5.93
C GLY A 653 -12.25 4.71 -7.34
N GLY A 654 -11.38 5.72 -7.48
CA GLY A 654 -10.88 6.15 -8.77
C GLY A 654 -9.95 5.09 -9.37
N THR A 655 -9.96 4.99 -10.70
CA THR A 655 -9.06 4.13 -11.48
C THR A 655 -7.58 4.40 -11.18
N ILE A 656 -7.26 5.64 -10.76
CA ILE A 656 -5.94 6.08 -10.26
C ILE A 656 -5.59 5.41 -8.92
N SER A 657 -6.51 5.43 -7.96
CA SER A 657 -6.31 4.97 -6.57
C SER A 657 -6.42 3.45 -6.37
N ARG A 658 -6.95 2.75 -7.37
CA ARG A 658 -7.37 1.32 -7.29
C ARG A 658 -6.46 0.33 -8.01
N GLY A 659 -5.35 0.80 -8.61
CA GLY A 659 -4.62 -0.02 -9.60
C GLY A 659 -5.57 -0.52 -10.69
N GLY A 660 -6.53 0.36 -11.03
CA GLY A 660 -7.64 0.20 -11.95
C GLY A 660 -7.26 -0.07 -13.37
N GLY A 661 -6.20 0.60 -13.77
CA GLY A 661 -5.41 0.46 -14.98
C GLY A 661 -3.96 0.49 -14.51
N PRO A 662 -2.99 0.59 -15.43
CA PRO A 662 -1.71 1.22 -15.08
C PRO A 662 -2.01 2.60 -14.46
N PRO A 663 -1.61 2.88 -13.19
CA PRO A 663 -1.88 4.16 -12.54
C PRO A 663 -1.41 5.35 -13.40
N HIS A 664 -0.28 5.16 -14.09
CA HIS A 664 0.25 6.10 -15.07
C HIS A 664 -0.72 6.42 -16.21
N LEU A 665 -1.34 5.44 -16.87
CA LEU A 665 -2.29 5.73 -17.97
C LEU A 665 -3.49 6.51 -17.47
N THR A 666 -3.98 6.16 -16.29
CA THR A 666 -5.15 6.86 -15.74
C THR A 666 -4.84 8.32 -15.44
N LEU A 667 -3.63 8.60 -14.95
CA LEU A 667 -3.16 9.96 -14.71
C LEU A 667 -2.97 10.74 -16.01
N LEU A 668 -2.34 10.14 -17.03
CA LEU A 668 -2.21 10.78 -18.36
C LEU A 668 -3.54 11.13 -19.03
N ASN A 669 -4.62 10.45 -18.65
CA ASN A 669 -5.94 10.63 -19.23
C ASN A 669 -6.82 11.58 -18.42
N GLN A 670 -6.28 12.23 -17.37
CA GLN A 670 -6.98 13.32 -16.72
C GLN A 670 -7.09 14.52 -17.68
N PRO A 671 -8.01 15.49 -17.45
CA PRO A 671 -8.06 16.68 -18.29
C PRO A 671 -6.75 17.47 -18.30
N ALA A 672 -6.45 18.15 -19.41
CA ALA A 672 -5.30 19.05 -19.47
C ALA A 672 -5.40 20.14 -18.37
N GLY A 673 -4.29 20.44 -17.70
CA GLY A 673 -4.25 21.39 -16.59
C GLY A 673 -4.81 20.90 -15.26
N SER A 674 -5.41 19.69 -15.20
CA SER A 674 -5.91 19.13 -13.93
C SER A 674 -4.81 18.64 -12.99
N ILE A 675 -3.67 18.22 -13.54
CA ILE A 675 -2.46 17.96 -12.76
C ILE A 675 -1.48 19.06 -13.15
N THR A 676 -1.24 19.96 -12.22
CA THR A 676 -0.14 20.94 -12.30
C THR A 676 1.10 20.25 -11.71
N ARG A 677 1.75 20.85 -10.71
CA ARG A 677 2.91 20.29 -10.01
C ARG A 677 2.56 19.36 -8.85
N HIS A 678 1.31 19.38 -8.36
CA HIS A 678 0.88 18.65 -7.17
C HIS A 678 -0.15 17.56 -7.54
N LEU A 679 0.24 16.31 -7.38
CA LEU A 679 -0.67 15.16 -7.42
C LEU A 679 -0.96 14.70 -5.99
N ARG A 680 -2.24 14.64 -5.61
CA ARG A 680 -2.66 14.05 -4.34
C ARG A 680 -3.64 12.92 -4.58
N LEU A 681 -3.33 11.73 -4.08
CA LEU A 681 -4.20 10.58 -4.26
C LEU A 681 -4.30 9.70 -3.02
N THR A 682 -5.47 9.07 -2.90
CA THR A 682 -5.68 8.01 -1.92
C THR A 682 -4.99 6.74 -2.38
N VAL A 683 -4.13 6.15 -1.54
CA VAL A 683 -3.73 4.75 -1.68
C VAL A 683 -4.65 3.91 -0.81
N GLN A 684 -5.49 3.14 -1.50
CA GLN A 684 -6.45 2.29 -0.82
C GLN A 684 -5.78 1.16 -0.07
N GLY A 685 -6.32 0.78 1.08
CA GLY A 685 -5.75 -0.32 1.86
C GLY A 685 -5.59 -1.61 1.05
N GLU A 686 -6.55 -1.97 0.19
CA GLU A 686 -6.47 -3.14 -0.71
C GLU A 686 -5.30 -3.10 -1.71
N MET A 687 -4.81 -1.90 -2.01
CA MET A 687 -3.70 -1.67 -2.92
C MET A 687 -2.36 -1.52 -2.19
N ILE A 688 -2.36 -1.32 -0.87
CA ILE A 688 -1.12 -1.11 -0.12
C ILE A 688 -0.17 -2.29 -0.31
N GLN A 689 -0.67 -3.52 -0.22
CA GLN A 689 0.17 -4.70 -0.45
C GLN A 689 0.72 -4.73 -1.88
N GLN A 690 -0.05 -4.32 -2.88
CA GLN A 690 0.42 -4.33 -4.27
C GLN A 690 1.43 -3.21 -4.58
N HIS A 691 1.28 -2.06 -3.92
CA HIS A 691 2.09 -0.87 -4.16
C HIS A 691 3.32 -0.78 -3.27
N PHE A 692 3.28 -1.36 -2.07
CA PHE A 692 4.28 -1.20 -1.03
C PHE A 692 4.61 -2.53 -0.33
N MET A 693 4.50 -3.67 -1.04
CA MET A 693 4.84 -4.99 -0.48
C MET A 693 6.25 -5.02 0.11
N ASN A 694 7.20 -4.43 -0.60
CA ASN A 694 8.61 -4.40 -0.28
C ASN A 694 9.24 -3.11 -0.85
N PRO A 695 10.48 -2.76 -0.47
CA PRO A 695 11.13 -1.53 -0.93
C PRO A 695 11.24 -1.38 -2.45
N GLU A 696 11.51 -2.47 -3.19
CA GLU A 696 11.67 -2.41 -4.65
C GLU A 696 10.34 -2.10 -5.36
N VAL A 697 9.24 -2.67 -4.89
CA VAL A 697 7.88 -2.40 -5.41
C VAL A 697 7.43 -0.99 -5.05
N ALA A 698 7.74 -0.53 -3.84
CA ALA A 698 7.45 0.83 -3.39
C ALA A 698 8.17 1.87 -4.25
N GLU A 699 9.46 1.67 -4.53
CA GLU A 699 10.25 2.57 -5.36
C GLU A 699 9.70 2.67 -6.79
N HIS A 700 9.40 1.52 -7.41
CA HIS A 700 8.79 1.48 -8.73
C HIS A 700 7.42 2.18 -8.75
N THR A 701 6.61 1.99 -7.70
CA THR A 701 5.31 2.67 -7.60
C THR A 701 5.48 4.18 -7.56
N MET A 702 6.42 4.69 -6.76
CA MET A 702 6.74 6.13 -6.71
C MET A 702 7.28 6.64 -8.06
N GLU A 703 8.17 5.88 -8.73
CA GLU A 703 8.68 6.21 -10.07
C GLU A 703 7.55 6.35 -11.09
N ARG A 704 6.58 5.42 -11.10
CA ARG A 704 5.42 5.49 -11.99
C ARG A 704 4.57 6.74 -11.77
N TYR A 705 4.32 7.12 -10.52
CA TYR A 705 3.58 8.34 -10.22
C TYR A 705 4.36 9.56 -10.68
N ALA A 706 5.66 9.62 -10.40
CA ALA A 706 6.51 10.76 -10.78
C ALA A 706 6.61 10.94 -12.29
N VAL A 707 6.80 9.85 -13.03
CA VAL A 707 6.82 9.87 -14.50
C VAL A 707 5.46 10.25 -15.08
N ALA A 708 4.35 9.76 -14.49
CA ALA A 708 3.02 10.09 -14.97
C ALA A 708 2.68 11.59 -14.79
N VAL A 709 3.06 12.16 -13.64
CA VAL A 709 2.91 13.60 -13.38
C VAL A 709 3.77 14.41 -14.34
N LEU A 710 5.03 14.00 -14.53
CA LEU A 710 5.94 14.67 -15.46
C LEU A 710 5.38 14.70 -16.89
N GLU A 711 4.93 13.55 -17.40
CA GLU A 711 4.32 13.43 -18.72
C GLU A 711 3.04 14.25 -18.82
N HIS A 712 2.17 14.24 -17.82
CA HIS A 712 0.93 15.01 -17.88
C HIS A 712 1.17 16.52 -17.98
N ILE A 713 2.20 17.03 -17.29
CA ILE A 713 2.53 18.46 -17.29
C ILE A 713 3.17 18.86 -18.63
N LEU A 714 4.15 18.09 -19.10
CA LEU A 714 4.98 18.47 -20.25
C LEU A 714 4.35 18.05 -21.58
N THR A 715 3.52 17.01 -21.59
CA THR A 715 2.87 16.46 -22.78
C THR A 715 1.38 16.17 -22.49
N PRO A 716 0.58 17.23 -22.25
CA PRO A 716 -0.82 17.09 -21.85
C PRO A 716 -1.66 16.36 -22.92
N PRO A 717 -2.70 15.62 -22.51
CA PRO A 717 -3.54 14.88 -23.44
C PRO A 717 -4.33 15.81 -24.38
N PRO A 718 -4.64 15.36 -25.61
CA PRO A 718 -5.39 16.16 -26.56
C PRO A 718 -6.85 16.35 -26.10
N LEU A 719 -7.39 17.53 -26.38
CA LEU A 719 -8.82 17.82 -26.16
C LEU A 719 -9.69 16.98 -27.12
N PRO A 720 -10.87 16.49 -26.67
CA PRO A 720 -11.79 15.79 -27.55
C PRO A 720 -12.33 16.71 -28.65
N SER A 721 -12.64 16.13 -29.81
CA SER A 721 -13.41 16.86 -30.82
C SER A 721 -14.83 17.18 -30.33
N PRO A 722 -15.50 18.23 -30.83
CA PRO A 722 -16.89 18.55 -30.46
C PRO A 722 -17.85 17.36 -30.68
N GLU A 723 -17.63 16.60 -31.76
CA GLU A 723 -18.41 15.40 -32.08
C GLU A 723 -18.19 14.30 -31.04
N HIS A 724 -16.94 14.01 -30.65
CA HIS A 724 -16.62 13.03 -29.61
C HIS A 724 -17.20 13.44 -28.25
N ARG A 725 -17.15 14.73 -27.92
CA ARG A 725 -17.71 15.26 -26.66
C ARG A 725 -19.22 15.12 -26.61
N ALA A 726 -19.91 15.48 -27.70
CA ALA A 726 -21.36 15.33 -27.80
C ALA A 726 -21.79 13.86 -27.72
N ALA A 727 -21.06 12.95 -28.39
CA ALA A 727 -21.29 11.52 -28.30
C ALA A 727 -21.11 10.98 -26.87
N MET A 728 -20.08 11.44 -26.15
CA MET A 728 -19.83 11.02 -24.78
C MET A 728 -20.92 11.53 -23.81
N GLU A 729 -21.41 12.75 -23.99
CA GLU A 729 -22.52 13.30 -23.19
C GLU A 729 -23.80 12.46 -23.38
N GLU A 730 -24.13 12.10 -24.63
CA GLU A 730 -25.27 11.26 -24.94
C GLU A 730 -25.10 9.84 -24.36
N LEU A 731 -23.92 9.21 -24.52
CA LEU A 731 -23.60 7.90 -23.92
C LEU A 731 -23.73 7.93 -22.39
N ALA A 732 -23.21 8.97 -21.74
CA ALA A 732 -23.29 9.17 -20.30
C ALA A 732 -24.75 9.31 -19.84
N GLY A 733 -25.57 10.07 -20.57
CA GLY A 733 -27.00 10.23 -20.30
C GLY A 733 -27.77 8.92 -20.40
N LEU A 734 -27.55 8.14 -21.47
CA LEU A 734 -28.19 6.84 -21.69
C LEU A 734 -27.78 5.81 -20.64
N SER A 735 -26.48 5.73 -20.33
CA SER A 735 -25.93 4.80 -19.32
C SER A 735 -26.51 5.08 -17.94
N ALA A 736 -26.54 6.35 -17.51
CA ALA A 736 -27.13 6.72 -16.22
C ALA A 736 -28.62 6.39 -16.14
N LYS A 737 -29.38 6.61 -17.23
CA LYS A 737 -30.81 6.33 -17.26
C LYS A 737 -31.09 4.83 -17.07
N ASP A 738 -30.38 3.96 -17.80
CA ASP A 738 -30.53 2.50 -17.67
C ASP A 738 -30.13 2.02 -16.26
N TYR A 739 -29.01 2.54 -15.75
CA TYR A 739 -28.53 2.24 -14.40
C TYR A 739 -29.56 2.63 -13.33
N GLN A 740 -30.01 3.89 -13.32
CA GLN A 740 -30.96 4.40 -12.32
C GLN A 740 -32.31 3.69 -12.41
N THR A 741 -32.77 3.37 -13.63
CA THR A 741 -34.03 2.64 -13.81
C THR A 741 -33.95 1.25 -13.20
N THR A 742 -32.82 0.57 -13.37
CA THR A 742 -32.61 -0.79 -12.86
C THR A 742 -32.40 -0.81 -11.35
N VAL A 743 -31.55 0.09 -10.81
CA VAL A 743 -31.08 0.03 -9.41
C VAL A 743 -32.02 0.76 -8.44
N PHE A 744 -32.53 1.94 -8.82
CA PHE A 744 -33.28 2.82 -7.91
C PHE A 744 -34.76 2.96 -8.25
N ARG A 745 -35.18 2.64 -9.48
CA ARG A 745 -36.58 2.78 -9.93
C ARG A 745 -37.20 1.44 -10.36
N SER A 746 -36.65 0.33 -9.87
CA SER A 746 -37.22 -1.00 -10.14
C SER A 746 -38.64 -1.10 -9.55
N GLN A 747 -39.54 -1.74 -10.27
CA GLN A 747 -40.90 -1.97 -9.79
C GLN A 747 -40.89 -2.76 -8.47
N GLU A 748 -41.68 -2.31 -7.48
CA GLU A 748 -41.86 -2.95 -6.16
C GLU A 748 -40.54 -3.33 -5.44
N ASP A 749 -39.49 -2.53 -5.64
CA ASP A 749 -38.14 -2.74 -5.10
C ASP A 749 -37.57 -4.15 -5.40
N GLN A 750 -37.99 -4.75 -6.52
CA GLN A 750 -37.53 -6.08 -6.93
C GLN A 750 -36.00 -6.17 -7.01
N PHE A 751 -35.32 -5.10 -7.44
CA PHE A 751 -33.87 -5.09 -7.50
C PHE A 751 -33.22 -5.17 -6.12
N VAL A 752 -33.75 -4.47 -5.12
CA VAL A 752 -33.22 -4.51 -3.74
C VAL A 752 -33.41 -5.90 -3.15
N LYS A 753 -34.58 -6.52 -3.38
CA LYS A 753 -34.86 -7.91 -2.98
C LYS A 753 -33.87 -8.88 -3.63
N TYR A 754 -33.67 -8.75 -4.95
CA TYR A 754 -32.69 -9.55 -5.68
C TYR A 754 -31.27 -9.31 -5.21
N PHE A 755 -30.85 -8.08 -4.92
CA PHE A 755 -29.52 -7.77 -4.40
C PHE A 755 -29.24 -8.51 -3.08
N HIS A 756 -30.19 -8.48 -2.13
CA HIS A 756 -30.03 -9.20 -0.87
C HIS A 756 -30.08 -10.73 -1.02
N ALA A 757 -30.92 -11.23 -1.93
CA ALA A 757 -31.02 -12.66 -2.21
C ALA A 757 -29.81 -13.20 -2.98
N ALA A 758 -29.36 -12.53 -4.03
CA ALA A 758 -28.35 -13.00 -4.96
C ALA A 758 -26.91 -12.75 -4.51
N THR A 759 -26.68 -11.95 -3.46
CA THR A 759 -25.32 -11.61 -2.99
C THR A 759 -25.16 -11.87 -1.49
N PRO A 760 -23.93 -12.07 -0.98
CA PRO A 760 -23.66 -12.23 0.46
C PRO A 760 -23.66 -10.89 1.21
N SER A 761 -24.53 -9.94 0.83
CA SER A 761 -24.51 -8.57 1.37
C SER A 761 -24.81 -8.50 2.87
N ALA A 762 -25.67 -9.38 3.38
CA ALA A 762 -26.01 -9.46 4.80
C ALA A 762 -24.85 -10.06 5.60
N GLU A 763 -24.25 -11.14 5.09
CA GLU A 763 -23.14 -11.86 5.70
C GLU A 763 -21.89 -10.97 5.76
N LEU A 764 -21.62 -10.20 4.69
CA LEU A 764 -20.54 -9.21 4.67
C LEU A 764 -20.67 -8.14 5.76
N ALA A 765 -21.89 -7.73 6.11
CA ALA A 765 -22.13 -6.74 7.15
C ALA A 765 -21.85 -7.27 8.56
N GLN A 766 -21.92 -8.59 8.75
CA GLN A 766 -21.66 -9.27 10.02
C GLN A 766 -20.17 -9.59 10.23
N MET A 767 -19.35 -9.52 9.17
CA MET A 767 -17.93 -9.83 9.27
C MET A 767 -17.10 -8.74 9.95
N ASN A 768 -16.09 -9.17 10.71
CA ASN A 768 -15.13 -8.30 11.41
C ASN A 768 -13.98 -7.82 10.53
N ILE A 769 -14.30 -7.24 9.37
CA ILE A 769 -13.32 -6.89 8.33
C ILE A 769 -12.61 -5.54 8.58
N GLY A 770 -13.29 -4.56 9.18
CA GLY A 770 -12.73 -3.24 9.47
C GLY A 770 -13.34 -2.59 10.71
N SER A 771 -12.74 -1.50 11.18
CA SER A 771 -13.21 -0.75 12.36
C SER A 771 -14.58 -0.07 12.16
N ARG A 772 -14.97 0.16 10.90
CA ARG A 772 -16.17 0.90 10.50
C ARG A 772 -17.41 0.03 10.35
N PRO A 773 -18.61 0.50 10.74
CA PRO A 773 -19.88 -0.15 10.38
C PRO A 773 -20.14 -0.20 8.87
N ALA A 774 -20.89 -1.22 8.41
CA ALA A 774 -21.19 -1.43 6.98
C ALA A 774 -22.26 -0.48 6.40
N LYS A 775 -23.16 0.06 7.23
CA LYS A 775 -24.23 0.99 6.83
C LYS A 775 -24.12 2.31 7.60
N ARG A 776 -24.60 3.41 7.00
CA ARG A 776 -24.72 4.73 7.67
C ARG A 776 -25.91 4.78 8.65
N ARG A 777 -27.00 4.05 8.37
CA ARG A 777 -28.20 3.90 9.21
C ARG A 777 -28.68 2.44 9.16
N ASN A 778 -29.33 1.95 10.22
CA ASN A 778 -29.76 0.54 10.32
C ASN A 778 -30.95 0.16 9.41
N TYR A 779 -31.71 1.15 8.90
CA TYR A 779 -32.85 0.97 8.01
C TYR A 779 -32.69 1.81 6.73
N GLY A 780 -32.93 1.23 5.55
CA GLY A 780 -32.88 1.92 4.24
C GLY A 780 -32.54 1.01 3.04
N GLY A 781 -32.67 1.57 1.81
CA GLY A 781 -32.36 0.91 0.54
C GLY A 781 -30.89 1.05 0.11
N ILE A 782 -30.60 0.91 -1.19
CA ILE A 782 -29.24 0.99 -1.77
C ILE A 782 -28.60 2.39 -1.58
N ASP A 783 -29.43 3.42 -1.44
CA ASP A 783 -29.04 4.78 -1.09
C ASP A 783 -28.25 4.84 0.23
N THR A 784 -28.64 4.05 1.22
CA THR A 784 -27.96 3.97 2.54
C THR A 784 -26.74 3.06 2.55
N LEU A 785 -26.57 2.23 1.52
CA LEU A 785 -25.44 1.34 1.35
C LEU A 785 -24.21 2.11 0.86
N ARG A 786 -23.07 1.89 1.51
CA ARG A 786 -21.78 2.47 1.10
C ARG A 786 -21.26 1.81 -0.18
N ALA A 787 -20.44 2.52 -0.95
CA ALA A 787 -19.92 2.01 -2.21
C ALA A 787 -19.02 0.75 -2.09
N ILE A 788 -18.31 0.56 -0.97
CA ILE A 788 -17.45 -0.62 -0.77
C ILE A 788 -18.29 -1.90 -0.61
N PRO A 789 -19.25 -2.00 0.35
CA PRO A 789 -20.16 -3.14 0.41
C PRO A 789 -20.92 -3.38 -0.90
N TRP A 790 -21.32 -2.32 -1.60
CA TRP A 790 -21.99 -2.42 -2.89
C TRP A 790 -21.15 -3.15 -3.94
N ILE A 791 -19.93 -2.69 -4.19
CA ILE A 791 -19.02 -3.31 -5.16
C ILE A 791 -18.66 -4.72 -4.72
N PHE A 792 -18.30 -4.88 -3.44
CA PHE A 792 -17.78 -6.13 -2.93
C PHE A 792 -18.83 -7.25 -2.97
N ALA A 793 -20.10 -6.97 -2.67
CA ALA A 793 -21.18 -7.94 -2.77
C ALA A 793 -21.34 -8.52 -4.19
N TRP A 794 -21.24 -7.68 -5.23
CA TRP A 794 -21.32 -8.14 -6.63
C TRP A 794 -20.05 -8.80 -7.14
N THR A 795 -18.89 -8.46 -6.57
CA THR A 795 -17.63 -9.18 -6.82
C THR A 795 -17.73 -10.62 -6.33
N GLN A 796 -18.34 -10.84 -5.17
CA GLN A 796 -18.45 -12.17 -4.55
C GLN A 796 -19.26 -13.17 -5.39
N THR A 797 -20.07 -12.69 -6.34
CA THR A 797 -20.95 -13.54 -7.18
C THR A 797 -20.60 -13.51 -8.66
N ARG A 798 -19.46 -12.88 -9.02
CA ARG A 798 -18.93 -12.76 -10.39
C ARG A 798 -19.84 -12.05 -11.38
N LEU A 799 -20.95 -11.45 -10.93
CA LEU A 799 -21.78 -10.63 -11.79
C LEU A 799 -21.15 -9.27 -12.05
N LEU A 800 -20.41 -8.68 -11.09
CA LEU A 800 -19.70 -7.39 -11.25
C LEU A 800 -20.59 -6.25 -11.78
N LEU A 801 -21.88 -6.30 -11.46
CA LEU A 801 -22.93 -5.40 -11.95
C LEU A 801 -22.57 -3.91 -11.88
N PRO A 802 -21.94 -3.38 -10.81
CA PRO A 802 -21.61 -1.96 -10.72
C PRO A 802 -20.66 -1.44 -11.80
N VAL A 803 -19.95 -2.32 -12.50
CA VAL A 803 -18.97 -1.92 -13.53
C VAL A 803 -19.62 -1.68 -14.88
N TRP A 804 -20.47 -2.60 -15.32
CA TRP A 804 -20.90 -2.69 -16.72
C TRP A 804 -22.35 -2.26 -16.94
N LEU A 805 -23.18 -2.26 -15.89
CA LEU A 805 -24.59 -1.87 -16.01
C LEU A 805 -24.70 -0.43 -16.54
N GLY A 806 -25.60 -0.22 -17.49
CA GLY A 806 -25.74 1.03 -18.24
C GLY A 806 -24.78 1.19 -19.43
N ASN A 807 -23.52 0.74 -19.32
CA ASN A 807 -22.52 0.95 -20.37
C ASN A 807 -22.85 0.12 -21.62
N GLY A 808 -23.18 -1.17 -21.44
CA GLY A 808 -23.52 -2.07 -22.54
C GLY A 808 -24.71 -1.57 -23.34
N ALA A 809 -25.79 -1.20 -22.66
CA ALA A 809 -27.00 -0.67 -23.29
C ALA A 809 -26.73 0.65 -24.06
N ALA A 810 -25.91 1.54 -23.51
CA ALA A 810 -25.55 2.79 -24.18
C ALA A 810 -24.71 2.56 -25.45
N LEU A 811 -23.71 1.67 -25.39
CA LEU A 811 -22.90 1.30 -26.55
C LEU A 811 -23.75 0.60 -27.61
N ASP A 812 -24.55 -0.38 -27.21
CA ASP A 812 -25.42 -1.14 -28.11
C ASP A 812 -26.41 -0.24 -28.86
N LYS A 813 -27.00 0.73 -28.15
CA LYS A 813 -27.86 1.73 -28.77
C LYS A 813 -27.12 2.53 -29.85
N PHE A 814 -25.91 3.01 -29.56
CA PHE A 814 -25.10 3.72 -30.56
C PHE A 814 -24.76 2.85 -31.77
N ILE A 815 -24.44 1.58 -31.54
CA ILE A 815 -24.13 0.62 -32.60
C ILE A 815 -25.36 0.39 -33.48
N THR A 816 -26.54 0.18 -32.88
CA THR A 816 -27.82 0.01 -33.57
C THR A 816 -28.24 1.26 -34.32
N ASP A 817 -27.96 2.45 -33.79
CA ASP A 817 -28.20 3.74 -34.44
C ASP A 817 -27.17 4.05 -35.56
N GLY A 818 -26.29 3.10 -35.90
CA GLY A 818 -25.31 3.23 -36.99
C GLY A 818 -24.06 4.06 -36.64
N LYS A 819 -23.81 4.34 -35.35
CA LYS A 819 -22.69 5.17 -34.86
C LYS A 819 -21.44 4.35 -34.47
N LEU A 820 -21.30 3.11 -34.93
CA LEU A 820 -20.15 2.24 -34.57
C LEU A 820 -18.80 2.85 -34.98
N GLN A 821 -18.68 3.43 -36.18
CA GLN A 821 -17.44 4.04 -36.65
C GLN A 821 -17.03 5.24 -35.77
N LEU A 822 -18.01 5.97 -35.23
CA LEU A 822 -17.74 7.07 -34.30
C LEU A 822 -17.14 6.54 -32.99
N LEU A 823 -17.72 5.47 -32.41
CA LEU A 823 -17.17 4.82 -31.21
C LEU A 823 -15.76 4.27 -31.45
N GLN A 824 -15.52 3.64 -32.59
CA GLN A 824 -14.19 3.15 -32.98
C GLN A 824 -13.19 4.30 -33.19
N SER A 825 -13.64 5.44 -33.73
CA SER A 825 -12.82 6.65 -33.82
C SER A 825 -12.50 7.23 -32.43
N MET A 826 -13.45 7.24 -31.49
CA MET A 826 -13.20 7.67 -30.11
C MET A 826 -12.18 6.75 -29.45
N TYR A 827 -12.32 5.43 -29.59
CA TYR A 827 -11.39 4.46 -29.00
C TYR A 827 -9.98 4.54 -29.56
N SER A 828 -9.82 4.85 -30.86
CA SER A 828 -8.50 4.95 -31.49
C SER A 828 -7.81 6.30 -31.27
N LYS A 829 -8.56 7.41 -31.22
CA LYS A 829 -7.99 8.77 -31.22
C LYS A 829 -8.07 9.48 -29.87
N TRP A 830 -8.93 9.05 -28.96
CA TRP A 830 -9.16 9.74 -27.69
C TRP A 830 -8.70 8.90 -26.48
N PRO A 831 -7.56 9.23 -25.87
CA PRO A 831 -6.96 8.45 -24.78
C PRO A 831 -7.90 8.19 -23.59
N PHE A 832 -8.74 9.17 -23.24
CA PHE A 832 -9.75 9.05 -22.18
C PHE A 832 -10.74 7.92 -22.46
N PHE A 833 -11.37 7.92 -23.65
CA PHE A 833 -12.37 6.91 -24.00
C PHE A 833 -11.72 5.53 -24.19
N LYS A 834 -10.52 5.49 -24.79
CA LYS A 834 -9.72 4.27 -24.87
C LYS A 834 -9.51 3.63 -23.50
N SER A 835 -8.99 4.40 -22.56
CA SER A 835 -8.71 3.91 -21.22
C SER A 835 -9.98 3.49 -20.50
N MET A 836 -11.09 4.22 -20.66
CA MET A 836 -12.37 3.85 -20.06
C MET A 836 -12.85 2.46 -20.55
N LEU A 837 -12.75 2.19 -21.85
CA LEU A 837 -13.12 0.88 -22.41
C LEU A 837 -12.13 -0.22 -22.05
N ASP A 838 -10.82 0.04 -22.05
CA ASP A 838 -9.81 -0.94 -21.63
C ASP A 838 -10.03 -1.38 -20.18
N LEU A 839 -10.40 -0.44 -19.30
CA LEU A 839 -10.75 -0.72 -17.91
C LEU A 839 -11.97 -1.64 -17.80
N ILE A 840 -13.02 -1.36 -18.57
CA ILE A 840 -14.25 -2.18 -18.59
C ILE A 840 -13.95 -3.57 -19.16
N ASP A 841 -13.15 -3.68 -20.22
CA ASP A 841 -12.75 -4.95 -20.82
C ASP A 841 -12.11 -5.88 -19.79
N ILE A 842 -11.23 -5.38 -18.92
CA ILE A 842 -10.58 -6.22 -17.92
C ILE A 842 -11.57 -6.70 -16.84
N GLU A 843 -12.52 -5.84 -16.44
CA GLU A 843 -13.55 -6.21 -15.48
C GLU A 843 -14.54 -7.23 -16.06
N LEU A 844 -14.90 -7.09 -17.33
CA LEU A 844 -15.66 -8.09 -18.07
C LEU A 844 -14.90 -9.43 -18.15
N GLY A 845 -13.57 -9.38 -18.28
CA GLY A 845 -12.72 -10.58 -18.24
C GLY A 845 -12.72 -11.32 -16.90
N LYS A 846 -13.18 -10.66 -15.83
CA LYS A 846 -13.38 -11.25 -14.50
C LYS A 846 -14.82 -11.66 -14.27
N ALA A 847 -15.80 -11.11 -14.99
CA ALA A 847 -17.20 -11.50 -14.83
C ALA A 847 -17.44 -12.93 -15.32
N ASP A 848 -18.43 -13.62 -14.75
CA ASP A 848 -18.79 -14.98 -15.16
C ASP A 848 -20.28 -15.24 -15.02
N GLU A 849 -20.95 -15.36 -16.16
CA GLU A 849 -22.40 -15.61 -16.25
C GLU A 849 -22.80 -16.96 -15.66
N HIS A 850 -21.96 -18.00 -15.78
CA HIS A 850 -22.25 -19.34 -15.30
C HIS A 850 -22.17 -19.40 -13.78
N ILE A 851 -21.16 -18.75 -13.19
CA ILE A 851 -21.07 -18.63 -11.74
C ILE A 851 -22.23 -17.81 -11.19
N ALA A 852 -22.56 -16.65 -11.78
CA ALA A 852 -23.70 -15.85 -11.34
C ALA A 852 -25.02 -16.66 -11.41
N ALA A 853 -25.23 -17.44 -12.48
CA ALA A 853 -26.38 -18.33 -12.60
C ALA A 853 -26.40 -19.44 -11.53
N HIS A 854 -25.23 -19.94 -11.13
CA HIS A 854 -25.12 -20.92 -10.05
C HIS A 854 -25.61 -20.35 -8.71
N TYR A 855 -25.21 -19.12 -8.37
CA TYR A 855 -25.74 -18.43 -7.19
C TYR A 855 -27.26 -18.30 -7.27
N ASP A 856 -27.82 -17.74 -8.35
CA ASP A 856 -29.27 -17.64 -8.52
C ASP A 856 -30.00 -18.97 -8.31
N SER A 857 -29.45 -20.05 -8.89
CA SER A 857 -30.07 -21.38 -8.77
C SER A 857 -30.08 -21.91 -7.33
N LYS A 858 -29.09 -21.54 -6.52
CA LYS A 858 -28.87 -22.06 -5.17
C LYS A 858 -29.54 -21.22 -4.08
N ILE A 859 -29.52 -19.89 -4.20
CA ILE A 859 -29.90 -18.98 -3.09
C ILE A 859 -31.03 -18.01 -3.41
N CYS A 860 -31.49 -17.90 -4.66
CA CYS A 860 -32.59 -17.01 -5.02
C CYS A 860 -33.92 -17.74 -5.17
N ASP A 861 -34.99 -17.07 -4.73
CA ASP A 861 -36.37 -17.52 -4.94
C ASP A 861 -36.73 -17.49 -6.43
N ASP A 862 -37.63 -18.39 -6.86
CA ASP A 862 -38.05 -18.53 -8.25
C ASP A 862 -38.62 -17.23 -8.85
N ALA A 863 -39.27 -16.40 -8.02
CA ALA A 863 -39.82 -15.11 -8.44
C ALA A 863 -38.74 -14.09 -8.86
N LEU A 864 -37.50 -14.22 -8.36
CA LEU A 864 -36.41 -13.27 -8.63
C LEU A 864 -35.47 -13.76 -9.75
N LYS A 865 -35.51 -15.05 -10.11
CA LYS A 865 -34.67 -15.65 -11.17
C LYS A 865 -34.83 -14.98 -12.55
N PRO A 866 -36.02 -14.52 -12.99
CA PRO A 866 -36.15 -13.81 -14.28
C PRO A 866 -35.31 -12.52 -14.34
N LEU A 867 -35.25 -11.76 -13.25
CA LEU A 867 -34.42 -10.55 -13.18
C LEU A 867 -32.93 -10.90 -13.29
N GLY A 868 -32.48 -11.94 -12.59
CA GLY A 868 -31.10 -12.41 -12.70
C GLY A 868 -30.74 -12.89 -14.10
N GLN A 869 -31.68 -13.54 -14.81
CA GLN A 869 -31.50 -13.94 -16.20
C GLN A 869 -31.37 -12.73 -17.14
N ASP A 870 -32.22 -11.72 -17.00
CA ASP A 870 -32.11 -10.45 -17.75
C ASP A 870 -30.74 -9.79 -17.52
N LEU A 871 -30.31 -9.67 -16.27
CA LEU A 871 -29.01 -9.07 -15.94
C LEU A 871 -27.83 -9.84 -16.56
N ARG A 872 -27.84 -11.18 -16.57
CA ARG A 872 -26.81 -11.97 -17.25
C ARG A 872 -26.82 -11.79 -18.77
N GLN A 873 -28.00 -11.73 -19.38
CA GLN A 873 -28.11 -11.46 -20.82
C GLN A 873 -27.54 -10.07 -21.17
N ARG A 874 -27.78 -9.07 -20.32
CA ARG A 874 -27.20 -7.73 -20.49
C ARG A 874 -25.68 -7.70 -20.30
N LEU A 875 -25.12 -8.54 -19.43
CA LEU A 875 -23.66 -8.73 -19.30
C LEU A 875 -23.05 -9.30 -20.60
N ALA A 876 -23.69 -10.33 -21.18
CA ALA A 876 -23.27 -10.89 -22.46
C ALA A 876 -23.33 -9.84 -23.59
N GLN A 877 -24.40 -9.04 -23.61
CA GLN A 877 -24.55 -7.93 -24.56
C GLN A 877 -23.46 -6.88 -24.37
N ALA A 878 -23.21 -6.44 -23.13
CA ALA A 878 -22.17 -5.47 -22.81
C ALA A 878 -20.79 -5.94 -23.29
N THR A 879 -20.49 -7.23 -23.10
CA THR A 879 -19.25 -7.85 -23.58
C THR A 879 -19.15 -7.78 -25.10
N THR A 880 -20.23 -8.10 -25.80
CA THR A 880 -20.28 -8.05 -27.27
C THR A 880 -20.08 -6.62 -27.78
N SER A 881 -20.78 -5.63 -27.22
CA SER A 881 -20.67 -4.24 -27.63
C SER A 881 -19.26 -3.68 -27.41
N VAL A 882 -18.62 -3.99 -26.27
CA VAL A 882 -17.23 -3.57 -25.98
C VAL A 882 -16.26 -4.16 -27.02
N LEU A 883 -16.37 -5.46 -27.31
CA LEU A 883 -15.52 -6.13 -28.29
C LEU A 883 -15.68 -5.57 -29.72
N GLN A 884 -16.91 -5.21 -30.12
CA GLN A 884 -17.18 -4.57 -31.41
C GLN A 884 -16.52 -3.20 -31.53
N VAL A 885 -16.54 -2.39 -30.46
CA VAL A 885 -15.87 -1.08 -30.44
C VAL A 885 -14.35 -1.22 -30.44
N LYS A 886 -13.80 -2.18 -29.69
CA LYS A 886 -12.35 -2.45 -29.65
C LYS A 886 -11.83 -3.17 -30.90
N GLN A 887 -12.70 -3.75 -31.73
CA GLN A 887 -12.36 -4.62 -32.86
C GLN A 887 -11.57 -5.87 -32.45
N GLU A 888 -11.94 -6.45 -31.30
CA GLU A 888 -11.31 -7.65 -30.73
C GLU A 888 -12.29 -8.82 -30.73
N LYS A 889 -11.79 -10.06 -30.74
CA LYS A 889 -12.63 -11.27 -30.71
C LYS A 889 -12.85 -11.82 -29.31
N GLU A 890 -11.91 -11.56 -28.42
CA GLU A 890 -11.91 -12.07 -27.06
C GLU A 890 -11.55 -10.93 -26.12
N VAL A 891 -12.15 -10.97 -24.93
CA VAL A 891 -11.82 -10.06 -23.83
C VAL A 891 -10.34 -10.22 -23.47
N LEU A 892 -9.69 -9.11 -23.11
CA LEU A 892 -8.27 -9.06 -22.74
C LEU A 892 -7.29 -9.41 -23.88
N SER A 893 -7.70 -9.27 -25.15
CA SER A 893 -6.81 -9.57 -26.29
C SER A 893 -5.57 -8.67 -26.32
N ALA A 894 -5.70 -7.39 -25.94
CA ALA A 894 -4.58 -6.46 -25.83
C ALA A 894 -3.62 -6.79 -24.67
N GLU A 895 -3.97 -7.74 -23.80
CA GLU A 895 -3.48 -7.76 -22.43
C GLU A 895 -3.21 -9.19 -21.90
N PRO A 896 -2.27 -9.91 -22.54
CA PRO A 896 -2.06 -11.34 -22.35
C PRO A 896 -1.54 -11.74 -20.95
N SER A 897 -0.81 -10.86 -20.26
CA SER A 897 -0.28 -11.16 -18.93
C SER A 897 -1.39 -11.27 -17.87
N THR A 898 -2.36 -10.36 -17.90
CA THR A 898 -3.49 -10.42 -16.97
C THR A 898 -4.47 -11.50 -17.39
N LYS A 899 -4.65 -11.74 -18.70
CA LYS A 899 -5.40 -12.90 -19.18
C LYS A 899 -4.83 -14.21 -18.62
N LEU A 900 -3.49 -14.37 -18.65
CA LEU A 900 -2.83 -15.53 -18.05
C LEU A 900 -3.04 -15.60 -16.53
N ALA A 901 -2.80 -14.49 -15.81
CA ALA A 901 -2.93 -14.48 -14.36
C ALA A 901 -4.37 -14.76 -13.88
N ILE A 902 -5.38 -14.27 -14.60
CA ILE A 902 -6.79 -14.62 -14.35
C ILE A 902 -7.02 -16.09 -14.68
N GLY A 903 -6.53 -16.58 -15.81
CA GLY A 903 -6.64 -17.98 -16.22
C GLY A 903 -6.05 -18.96 -15.19
N MET A 904 -4.89 -18.65 -14.62
CA MET A 904 -4.23 -19.47 -13.58
C MET A 904 -5.05 -19.57 -12.29
N ARG A 905 -5.78 -18.52 -11.93
CA ARG A 905 -6.62 -18.47 -10.72
C ARG A 905 -7.98 -19.10 -10.93
N ARG A 906 -8.53 -19.03 -12.14
CA ARG A 906 -9.91 -19.37 -12.47
C ARG A 906 -10.38 -20.74 -11.94
N PRO A 907 -9.65 -21.86 -12.08
CA PRO A 907 -10.13 -23.16 -11.61
C PRO A 907 -10.35 -23.20 -10.09
N TYR A 908 -9.41 -22.63 -9.33
CA TYR A 908 -9.46 -22.58 -7.88
C TYR A 908 -10.50 -21.58 -7.38
N LEU A 909 -10.65 -20.46 -8.11
CA LEU A 909 -11.65 -19.44 -7.84
C LEU A 909 -13.07 -19.97 -8.07
N ASP A 910 -13.32 -20.65 -9.19
CA ASP A 910 -14.61 -21.24 -9.53
C ASP A 910 -15.02 -22.29 -8.48
N ALA A 911 -14.08 -23.12 -8.02
CA ALA A 911 -14.32 -24.05 -6.91
C ALA A 911 -14.62 -23.34 -5.58
N THR A 912 -13.97 -22.22 -5.30
CA THR A 912 -14.26 -21.40 -4.12
C THR A 912 -15.69 -20.83 -4.19
N HIS A 913 -16.16 -20.43 -5.37
CA HIS A 913 -17.55 -20.00 -5.56
C HIS A 913 -18.57 -21.12 -5.34
N VAL A 914 -18.25 -22.34 -5.77
CA VAL A 914 -19.10 -23.52 -5.50
C VAL A 914 -19.25 -23.74 -3.99
N ILE A 915 -18.14 -23.72 -3.25
CA ILE A 915 -18.16 -23.83 -1.78
C ILE A 915 -18.98 -22.69 -1.17
N GLN A 916 -18.73 -21.45 -1.56
CA GLN A 916 -19.43 -20.29 -1.00
C GLN A 916 -20.95 -20.35 -1.23
N ALA A 917 -21.39 -20.71 -2.44
CA ALA A 917 -22.82 -20.80 -2.75
C ALA A 917 -23.52 -21.86 -1.89
N GLU A 918 -22.86 -23.00 -1.67
CA GLU A 918 -23.35 -24.07 -0.80
C GLU A 918 -23.38 -23.65 0.67
N VAL A 919 -22.29 -23.06 1.18
CA VAL A 919 -22.19 -22.54 2.55
C VAL A 919 -23.28 -21.49 2.80
N LEU A 920 -23.44 -20.54 1.88
CA LEU A 920 -24.43 -19.47 1.98
C LEU A 920 -25.87 -20.00 2.00
N GLN A 921 -26.18 -21.01 1.18
CA GLN A 921 -27.48 -21.67 1.21
C GLN A 921 -27.75 -22.32 2.58
N ARG A 922 -26.76 -23.03 3.13
CA ARG A 922 -26.89 -23.70 4.44
C ARG A 922 -27.03 -22.70 5.58
N LEU A 923 -26.23 -21.63 5.59
CA LEU A 923 -26.30 -20.57 6.59
C LEU A 923 -27.68 -19.93 6.64
N ARG A 924 -28.24 -19.57 5.48
CA ARG A 924 -29.56 -18.93 5.39
C ARG A 924 -30.71 -19.87 5.81
N LYS A 925 -30.55 -21.18 5.62
CA LYS A 925 -31.51 -22.20 6.10
C LYS A 925 -31.38 -22.46 7.61
N ALA A 926 -30.17 -22.44 8.16
CA ALA A 926 -29.90 -22.75 9.56
C ALA A 926 -30.30 -21.61 10.53
N GLY A 927 -30.23 -20.35 10.10
CA GLY A 927 -30.56 -19.20 10.93
C GLY A 927 -29.71 -19.17 12.21
N GLU A 928 -30.35 -19.12 13.39
CA GLU A 928 -29.67 -19.05 14.69
C GLU A 928 -28.94 -20.35 15.10
N GLN A 929 -29.23 -21.50 14.47
CA GLN A 929 -28.59 -22.78 14.75
C GLN A 929 -27.32 -23.04 13.91
N THR A 930 -26.60 -21.98 13.55
CA THR A 930 -25.42 -22.04 12.69
C THR A 930 -24.21 -22.62 13.43
N SER A 931 -23.53 -23.62 12.84
CA SER A 931 -22.26 -24.11 13.38
C SER A 931 -21.12 -23.11 13.15
N GLU A 932 -20.15 -23.08 14.06
CA GLU A 932 -19.01 -22.15 13.96
C GLU A 932 -18.17 -22.42 12.71
N GLU A 933 -17.99 -23.69 12.33
CA GLU A 933 -17.24 -24.10 11.15
C GLU A 933 -17.89 -23.61 9.85
N LEU A 934 -19.22 -23.59 9.79
CA LEU A 934 -19.95 -23.11 8.61
C LEU A 934 -19.84 -21.58 8.48
N ALA A 935 -19.91 -20.86 9.60
CA ALA A 935 -19.66 -19.41 9.61
C ALA A 935 -18.21 -19.09 9.21
N ASP A 936 -17.24 -19.84 9.74
CA ASP A 936 -15.83 -19.71 9.37
C ASP A 936 -15.60 -20.05 7.89
N ALA A 937 -16.27 -21.06 7.34
CA ALA A 937 -16.18 -21.43 5.94
C ALA A 937 -16.63 -20.27 5.03
N MET A 938 -17.68 -19.55 5.42
CA MET A 938 -18.16 -18.36 4.70
C MET A 938 -17.17 -17.21 4.77
N ILE A 939 -16.56 -16.99 5.94
CA ILE A 939 -15.51 -15.98 6.09
C ILE A 939 -14.36 -16.33 5.14
N VAL A 940 -13.82 -17.54 5.24
CA VAL A 940 -12.68 -17.98 4.42
C VAL A 940 -13.01 -17.96 2.92
N SER A 941 -14.22 -18.33 2.51
CA SER A 941 -14.60 -18.27 1.09
C SER A 941 -14.64 -16.83 0.56
N ILE A 942 -15.15 -15.89 1.35
CA ILE A 942 -15.13 -14.45 1.01
C ILE A 942 -13.69 -13.96 0.88
N GLN A 943 -12.79 -14.37 1.78
CA GLN A 943 -11.36 -14.04 1.69
C GLN A 943 -10.72 -14.65 0.43
N GLY A 944 -11.03 -15.92 0.14
CA GLY A 944 -10.52 -16.64 -1.03
C GLY A 944 -10.96 -15.99 -2.34
N ILE A 945 -12.24 -15.66 -2.48
CA ILE A 945 -12.75 -14.96 -3.66
C ILE A 945 -12.16 -13.56 -3.77
N ALA A 946 -12.02 -12.81 -2.66
CA ALA A 946 -11.36 -11.51 -2.69
C ALA A 946 -9.89 -11.63 -3.15
N ALA A 947 -9.16 -12.63 -2.66
CA ALA A 947 -7.78 -12.90 -3.08
C ALA A 947 -7.71 -13.32 -4.56
N GLY A 948 -8.65 -14.15 -5.02
CA GLY A 948 -8.70 -14.65 -6.40
C GLY A 948 -9.16 -13.61 -7.41
N MET A 949 -10.10 -12.74 -7.05
CA MET A 949 -10.55 -11.61 -7.89
C MET A 949 -9.57 -10.46 -7.86
N GLN A 950 -8.78 -10.34 -6.78
CA GLN A 950 -7.98 -9.17 -6.45
C GLN A 950 -8.83 -7.91 -6.60
N ASN A 951 -8.46 -7.07 -7.55
CA ASN A 951 -9.07 -5.80 -7.79
C ASN A 951 -10.34 -6.01 -8.67
N THR A 952 -11.51 -5.46 -8.33
CA THR A 952 -12.74 -5.46 -9.17
C THR A 952 -13.58 -4.19 -8.98
N GLY A 953 -14.37 -3.77 -9.96
CA GLY A 953 -15.26 -2.62 -9.78
C GLY A 953 -14.71 -1.25 -10.19
N CYS A 954 -13.49 -1.17 -10.75
CA CYS A 954 -12.69 0.02 -11.16
C CYS A 954 -11.17 -0.29 -11.06
N MET A 955 -10.78 -1.55 -11.25
CA MET A 955 -9.69 -2.21 -10.54
C MET A 955 -9.01 -3.29 -11.43
N CYS A 956 -8.07 -2.91 -12.30
CA CYS A 956 -7.39 -3.77 -13.29
C CYS A 956 -5.97 -3.29 -13.73
N THR A 957 -4.85 -3.91 -13.31
CA THR A 957 -3.52 -3.56 -13.85
C THR A 957 -3.12 -4.41 -15.05
N LEU A 958 -2.40 -3.82 -16.03
CA LEU A 958 -1.86 -4.53 -17.19
C LEU A 958 -0.53 -4.03 -17.74
N GLY A 959 0.10 -4.88 -18.58
CA GLY A 959 1.40 -4.71 -19.20
C GLY A 959 1.34 -5.08 -20.68
N LEU A 960 1.69 -4.12 -21.54
CA LEU A 960 1.51 -4.19 -23.00
C LEU A 960 2.78 -4.60 -23.75
N ARG A 961 2.56 -5.36 -24.83
CA ARG A 961 3.33 -5.32 -26.10
C ARG A 961 2.32 -5.28 -27.24
N CYS A 962 2.42 -4.30 -28.14
CA CYS A 962 1.56 -4.18 -29.32
C CYS A 962 2.12 -4.97 -30.52
N SER A 963 1.17 -5.47 -31.31
CA SER A 963 1.20 -6.27 -32.54
C SER A 963 2.32 -6.07 -33.57
N SER A 964 3.04 -7.15 -33.92
CA SER A 964 2.91 -7.81 -35.25
C SER A 964 3.45 -9.26 -35.18
N ALA A 965 2.55 -10.25 -35.26
CA ALA A 965 2.82 -11.65 -34.92
C ALA A 965 3.10 -12.54 -36.15
N LYS A 966 3.93 -12.09 -37.12
CA LYS A 966 4.19 -12.90 -38.34
C LYS A 966 5.65 -13.22 -38.69
N ALA A 967 6.65 -12.77 -37.92
CA ALA A 967 8.06 -13.03 -38.26
C ALA A 967 8.80 -14.02 -37.33
N THR A 968 8.25 -14.37 -36.17
CA THR A 968 8.97 -15.18 -35.15
C THR A 968 8.86 -16.70 -35.38
N LEU A 969 7.81 -17.17 -36.06
CA LEU A 969 7.60 -18.62 -36.27
C LEU A 969 8.60 -19.23 -37.27
N LEU A 970 9.16 -18.44 -38.21
CA LEU A 970 10.13 -18.92 -39.20
C LEU A 970 11.60 -18.92 -38.71
N LYS A 971 11.90 -18.28 -37.57
CA LYS A 971 13.25 -18.26 -36.98
C LYS A 971 13.44 -19.28 -35.86
N CYS A 972 12.36 -19.81 -35.28
CA CYS A 972 12.44 -20.89 -34.29
C CYS A 972 12.66 -22.27 -34.94
N LEU A 973 12.30 -22.45 -36.21
CA LEU A 973 12.53 -23.71 -36.94
C LEU A 973 13.99 -23.87 -37.42
N SER A 974 14.76 -22.80 -37.55
CA SER A 974 16.20 -22.86 -37.85
C SER A 974 17.07 -23.10 -36.62
N TYR A 975 16.57 -22.80 -35.41
CA TYR A 975 17.31 -23.02 -34.15
C TYR A 975 17.18 -24.45 -33.60
N LEU A 976 16.14 -25.19 -34.00
CA LEU A 976 15.94 -26.61 -33.65
C LEU A 976 16.71 -27.57 -34.57
N ALA A 977 17.26 -27.10 -35.69
CA ALA A 977 18.03 -27.91 -36.64
C ALA A 977 19.55 -27.91 -36.38
N MET A 978 20.08 -27.02 -35.55
CA MET A 978 21.55 -26.90 -35.31
C MET A 978 22.05 -27.49 -33.98
N ASN A 979 21.16 -27.96 -33.09
CA ASN A 979 21.54 -28.53 -31.79
C ASN A 979 21.60 -30.07 -31.75
N ARG A 980 21.69 -30.74 -32.90
CA ARG A 980 21.73 -32.22 -32.99
C ARG A 980 23.05 -32.84 -33.43
N PHE A 981 24.11 -32.05 -33.62
CA PHE A 981 25.45 -32.56 -33.91
C PHE A 981 26.51 -31.72 -33.21
N MET A 982 26.96 -32.16 -32.04
CA MET A 982 28.37 -32.32 -31.63
C MET A 982 28.48 -32.42 -30.11
N GLY A 983 29.25 -33.42 -29.67
CA GLY A 983 29.39 -33.84 -28.27
C GLY A 983 30.56 -33.18 -27.52
N PRO A 984 30.81 -33.63 -26.28
CA PRO A 984 31.63 -32.94 -25.30
C PRO A 984 33.11 -33.35 -25.40
N GLN A 985 33.92 -32.70 -26.24
CA GLN A 985 35.40 -32.85 -26.26
C GLN A 985 36.16 -31.64 -26.85
N ALA A 986 35.94 -30.42 -26.37
CA ALA A 986 36.87 -29.31 -26.69
C ALA A 986 36.89 -28.24 -25.59
N ARG A 987 37.64 -28.52 -24.53
CA ARG A 987 38.27 -27.50 -23.67
C ARG A 987 39.78 -27.54 -23.96
N LEU A 988 40.41 -26.37 -23.87
CA LEU A 988 41.86 -26.06 -23.77
C LEU A 988 42.63 -25.74 -25.07
N PHE A 989 43.46 -24.70 -24.90
CA PHE A 989 44.49 -24.12 -25.77
C PHE A 989 44.05 -23.16 -26.88
N THR A 990 44.21 -21.85 -26.66
CA THR A 990 45.49 -21.17 -26.96
C THR A 990 45.47 -19.69 -26.58
N SER A 991 46.52 -19.26 -25.87
CA SER A 991 46.86 -17.87 -25.57
C SER A 991 47.76 -17.25 -26.66
N ALA A 992 47.72 -15.91 -26.73
CA ALA A 992 48.87 -15.01 -26.90
C ALA A 992 49.15 -14.33 -28.28
N ARG A 993 49.32 -13.00 -28.15
CA ARG A 993 50.13 -12.02 -28.90
C ARG A 993 49.62 -11.47 -30.24
N ILE A 994 49.49 -10.13 -30.30
CA ILE A 994 50.39 -9.21 -31.03
C ILE A 994 50.23 -7.76 -30.46
N SER A 995 51.28 -7.33 -29.73
CA SER A 995 52.01 -6.03 -29.68
C SER A 995 51.33 -4.68 -30.01
N ARG A 996 51.77 -3.50 -29.53
CA ARG A 996 52.82 -2.96 -28.61
C ARG A 996 52.64 -1.43 -28.59
N GLY A 997 53.03 -0.77 -27.51
CA GLY A 997 53.26 0.69 -27.48
C GLY A 997 53.67 1.20 -26.08
N VAL A 998 54.98 1.17 -25.77
CA VAL A 998 55.71 1.74 -24.61
C VAL A 998 57.09 2.15 -25.20
N PRO A 999 57.82 3.22 -24.79
CA PRO A 999 58.45 3.30 -23.45
C PRO A 999 58.69 4.70 -22.84
N GLY A 1000 58.98 4.69 -21.53
CA GLY A 1000 59.38 5.84 -20.70
C GLY A 1000 59.93 5.41 -19.32
N ASP A 1001 61.01 4.62 -19.40
CA ASP A 1001 62.02 4.09 -18.46
C ASP A 1001 62.26 4.58 -17.00
N PHE A 1002 62.39 3.55 -16.12
CA PHE A 1002 63.45 3.19 -15.15
C PHE A 1002 63.89 4.10 -13.98
N LYS A 1003 63.89 3.55 -12.74
CA LYS A 1003 65.06 2.81 -12.19
C LYS A 1003 64.76 2.00 -10.91
N VAL A 1004 65.61 0.99 -10.76
CA VAL A 1004 65.68 -0.17 -9.85
C VAL A 1004 66.45 0.20 -8.57
N ASP A 1005 66.22 -0.51 -7.46
CA ASP A 1005 67.30 -1.21 -6.72
C ASP A 1005 66.74 -2.26 -5.75
N ALA A 1006 67.29 -3.47 -5.91
CA ALA A 1006 67.30 -4.56 -4.95
C ALA A 1006 68.61 -4.47 -4.17
N ASP A 1007 68.62 -4.84 -2.89
CA ASP A 1007 69.58 -5.83 -2.38
C ASP A 1007 69.37 -6.20 -0.90
N GLU A 1008 69.41 -7.52 -0.70
CA GLU A 1008 70.21 -8.27 0.29
C GLU A 1008 69.88 -8.39 1.79
N THR A 1009 69.59 -9.66 2.14
CA THR A 1009 70.32 -10.52 3.11
C THR A 1009 69.81 -10.70 4.56
N SER A 1010 69.42 -11.96 4.84
CA SER A 1010 70.11 -12.92 5.75
C SER A 1010 69.30 -13.59 6.89
N THR A 1011 69.39 -14.93 6.86
CA THR A 1011 69.60 -15.91 7.95
C THR A 1011 68.45 -16.64 8.68
N VAL A 1012 68.26 -17.91 8.27
CA VAL A 1012 68.47 -19.22 8.99
C VAL A 1012 67.59 -19.63 10.20
N ASP A 1013 66.93 -20.78 9.99
CA ASP A 1013 66.54 -21.94 10.82
C ASP A 1013 66.41 -21.91 12.37
N SER A 1014 65.22 -22.40 12.77
CA SER A 1014 64.84 -23.40 13.80
C SER A 1014 65.43 -23.39 15.23
N SER A 1015 64.55 -23.30 16.24
CA SER A 1015 64.41 -24.30 17.32
C SER A 1015 63.29 -23.98 18.32
N GLY A 1016 62.49 -24.98 18.68
CA GLY A 1016 62.11 -25.24 20.08
C GLY A 1016 60.76 -24.77 20.65
N SER A 1017 59.95 -25.78 21.01
CA SER A 1017 59.09 -25.93 22.21
C SER A 1017 57.73 -25.22 22.34
N ASP A 1018 56.70 -26.09 22.44
CA ASP A 1018 55.59 -26.14 23.41
C ASP A 1018 54.67 -24.92 23.57
N VAL A 1019 53.46 -25.03 23.02
CA VAL A 1019 52.29 -24.27 23.48
C VAL A 1019 51.40 -25.23 24.28
N GLU A 1020 51.29 -24.94 25.57
CA GLU A 1020 50.40 -25.58 26.53
C GLU A 1020 48.93 -25.52 26.11
N LYS A 1021 48.18 -26.59 26.38
CA LYS A 1021 46.72 -26.61 26.33
C LYS A 1021 46.17 -25.73 27.46
N GLU A 1022 45.54 -24.61 27.14
CA GLU A 1022 44.69 -23.90 28.10
C GLU A 1022 43.40 -24.70 28.33
N GLU A 1023 43.18 -25.13 29.59
CA GLU A 1023 41.92 -25.69 30.08
C GLU A 1023 40.85 -24.59 30.14
N ILE A 1024 39.67 -24.86 29.57
CA ILE A 1024 38.52 -23.97 29.59
C ILE A 1024 37.95 -23.92 31.01
N ASP A 1025 37.93 -22.73 31.62
CA ASP A 1025 37.30 -22.47 32.92
C ASP A 1025 35.76 -22.59 32.82
N VAL A 1026 35.26 -23.75 33.23
CA VAL A 1026 33.84 -24.12 33.25
C VAL A 1026 33.03 -23.27 34.24
N GLN A 1027 33.65 -22.66 35.26
CA GLN A 1027 32.92 -21.82 36.21
C GLN A 1027 32.48 -20.48 35.58
N SER A 1028 33.28 -19.93 34.67
CA SER A 1028 32.97 -18.68 33.97
C SER A 1028 31.74 -18.80 33.05
N TRP A 1029 31.55 -19.94 32.39
CA TRP A 1029 30.38 -20.17 31.52
C TRP A 1029 29.08 -20.46 32.28
N SER A 1030 29.18 -21.06 33.47
CA SER A 1030 28.04 -21.22 34.39
C SER A 1030 27.47 -19.87 34.84
N ILE A 1031 28.33 -18.88 35.09
CA ILE A 1031 27.95 -17.52 35.48
C ILE A 1031 27.26 -16.77 34.32
N VAL A 1032 27.71 -16.98 33.09
CA VAL A 1032 27.07 -16.41 31.88
C VAL A 1032 25.69 -17.02 31.66
N GLY A 1033 25.56 -18.35 31.80
CA GLY A 1033 24.26 -19.03 31.70
C GLY A 1033 23.26 -18.57 32.74
N ARG A 1034 23.69 -18.39 34.01
CA ARG A 1034 22.83 -17.89 35.09
C ARG A 1034 22.39 -16.43 34.85
N LYS A 1035 23.28 -15.57 34.36
CA LYS A 1035 22.96 -14.16 34.02
C LYS A 1035 22.03 -14.02 32.82
N ILE A 1036 22.08 -14.92 31.85
CA ILE A 1036 21.13 -14.93 30.72
C ILE A 1036 19.74 -15.36 31.21
N PHE A 1037 19.69 -16.34 32.12
CA PHE A 1037 18.43 -16.84 32.68
C PHE A 1037 17.75 -15.86 33.64
N GLU A 1038 18.51 -15.19 34.51
CA GLU A 1038 18.00 -14.11 35.38
C GLU A 1038 17.43 -12.94 34.57
N ARG A 1039 18.02 -12.63 33.41
CA ARG A 1039 17.57 -11.55 32.51
C ARG A 1039 16.32 -11.89 31.72
N LEU A 1040 16.06 -13.18 31.50
CA LEU A 1040 14.83 -13.67 30.87
C LEU A 1040 13.67 -13.78 31.88
N ALA A 1041 13.97 -13.81 33.18
CA ALA A 1041 12.96 -13.88 34.25
C ALA A 1041 12.44 -12.49 34.69
N ASP A 1042 13.16 -11.40 34.37
CA ASP A 1042 12.78 -10.02 34.75
C ASP A 1042 11.85 -9.32 33.73
N ASP A 1043 11.57 -9.92 32.57
CA ASP A 1043 10.96 -9.24 31.41
C ASP A 1043 9.46 -9.51 31.18
N ASP A 1044 8.76 -10.29 32.02
CA ASP A 1044 7.30 -10.50 31.90
C ASP A 1044 6.58 -10.59 33.25
N SER A 1045 5.46 -9.86 33.37
CA SER A 1045 4.68 -9.68 34.60
C SER A 1045 3.44 -10.59 34.67
N ASP A 1046 3.58 -11.89 34.43
CA ASP A 1046 2.50 -12.89 34.60
C ASP A 1046 2.89 -13.92 35.67
N ASP A 1047 1.95 -14.21 36.57
CA ASP A 1047 2.11 -14.95 37.84
C ASP A 1047 2.41 -16.48 37.70
N ASP A 1048 2.63 -17.02 36.50
CA ASP A 1048 2.73 -18.47 36.27
C ASP A 1048 4.16 -19.08 36.38
N PHE A 1049 5.20 -18.28 36.64
CA PHE A 1049 6.60 -18.78 36.65
C PHE A 1049 7.16 -19.23 38.01
N ASP A 1050 6.37 -19.19 39.09
CA ASP A 1050 6.90 -19.50 40.43
C ASP A 1050 7.16 -21.01 40.65
N VAL A 1051 6.76 -21.88 39.72
CA VAL A 1051 6.96 -23.34 39.80
C VAL A 1051 8.32 -23.79 39.25
N MET A 1052 9.05 -22.98 38.48
CA MET A 1052 10.31 -23.40 37.82
C MET A 1052 11.60 -22.98 38.53
N LYS A 1053 11.55 -22.21 39.62
CA LYS A 1053 12.77 -21.74 40.33
C LYS A 1053 13.57 -22.84 41.05
N ASN A 1054 13.06 -24.06 41.14
CA ASN A 1054 13.67 -25.14 41.94
C ASN A 1054 14.12 -26.39 41.15
N VAL A 1055 14.24 -26.34 39.81
CA VAL A 1055 14.76 -27.48 39.05
C VAL A 1055 16.30 -27.38 38.92
N PRO A 1056 17.08 -28.33 39.45
CA PRO A 1056 18.54 -28.28 39.35
C PRO A 1056 19.00 -28.53 37.91
N ILE A 1057 19.83 -27.63 37.38
CA ILE A 1057 20.42 -27.73 36.05
C ILE A 1057 21.38 -28.94 36.02
N ASN A 1058 21.07 -29.93 35.17
CA ASN A 1058 21.96 -31.07 34.93
C ASN A 1058 23.14 -30.64 34.05
N THR A 1059 24.24 -30.27 34.69
CA THR A 1059 25.48 -29.79 34.06
C THR A 1059 26.15 -30.83 33.15
N HIS A 1060 25.88 -32.13 33.36
CA HIS A 1060 26.38 -33.19 32.48
C HIS A 1060 25.79 -33.15 31.07
N ALA A 1061 24.52 -32.73 30.93
CA ALA A 1061 23.86 -32.63 29.62
C ALA A 1061 24.42 -31.49 28.76
N TRP A 1062 24.80 -30.38 29.39
CA TRP A 1062 25.39 -29.23 28.70
C TRP A 1062 26.86 -29.45 28.30
N SER A 1063 27.61 -30.20 29.09
CA SER A 1063 28.96 -30.63 28.73
C SER A 1063 28.96 -31.53 27.47
N ALA A 1064 27.92 -32.35 27.28
CA ALA A 1064 27.75 -33.18 26.09
C ALA A 1064 27.41 -32.36 24.82
N VAL A 1065 26.70 -31.23 24.97
CA VAL A 1065 26.41 -30.30 23.86
C VAL A 1065 27.67 -29.52 23.47
N GLY A 1066 28.43 -29.03 24.45
CA GLY A 1066 29.70 -28.34 24.20
C GLY A 1066 30.75 -29.23 23.53
N ALA A 1067 30.87 -30.50 23.97
CA ALA A 1067 31.76 -31.47 23.34
C ALA A 1067 31.34 -31.82 21.90
N LYS A 1068 30.03 -31.86 21.62
CA LYS A 1068 29.51 -32.08 20.26
C LYS A 1068 29.83 -30.91 19.33
N ILE A 1069 29.70 -29.68 19.82
CA ILE A 1069 30.02 -28.47 19.05
C ILE A 1069 31.52 -28.38 18.78
N PHE A 1070 32.37 -28.67 19.78
CA PHE A 1070 33.82 -28.67 19.60
C PHE A 1070 34.29 -29.76 18.61
N ASN A 1071 33.76 -30.99 18.71
CA ASN A 1071 34.07 -32.05 17.74
C ASN A 1071 33.55 -31.74 16.33
N THR A 1072 32.40 -31.04 16.21
CA THR A 1072 31.87 -30.61 14.90
C THR A 1072 32.69 -29.49 14.27
N LEU A 1073 33.34 -28.66 15.09
CA LEU A 1073 34.24 -27.59 14.62
C LEU A 1073 35.66 -28.08 14.34
N ALA A 1074 36.10 -29.16 14.99
CA ALA A 1074 37.40 -29.79 14.74
C ALA A 1074 37.44 -30.64 13.44
N ASP A 1075 36.29 -31.01 12.88
CA ASP A 1075 36.17 -31.77 11.61
C ASP A 1075 36.24 -30.89 10.34
N PHE A 1076 36.41 -29.57 10.46
CA PHE A 1076 36.75 -28.70 9.34
C PHE A 1076 38.27 -28.73 9.11
N SER A 1077 38.72 -29.67 8.27
CA SER A 1077 40.09 -29.66 7.74
C SER A 1077 40.20 -28.74 6.53
N ASP A 1078 41.24 -27.90 6.54
CA ASP A 1078 41.79 -27.17 5.41
C ASP A 1078 41.97 -28.07 4.17
N ASP A 1079 41.22 -27.83 3.10
CA ASP A 1079 41.70 -27.89 1.71
C ASP A 1079 40.61 -27.45 0.69
N GLU A 1080 40.98 -26.42 -0.08
CA GLU A 1080 40.47 -25.89 -1.37
C GLU A 1080 39.14 -25.08 -1.46
N ASP A 1081 39.34 -23.77 -1.71
CA ASP A 1081 38.53 -22.68 -2.32
C ASP A 1081 37.12 -22.30 -1.78
#